data_AF-A0A9D1QKI6-F1
#
_entry.id   AF-A0A9D1QKI6-F1
#
_cell.length_a   1.000
_cell.length_b   1.000
_cell.length_c   1.000
_cell.angle_alpha   90.00
_cell.angle_beta   90.00
_cell.angle_gamma   90.00
#
_symmetry.space_group_name_H-M   'P 1'
#
loop_
_entity.id
_entity.type
_entity.pdbx_description
1 polymer ?
#
loop_
_entity_poly.entity_id
_entity_poly.type
_entity_poly.pdbx_seq_one_letter_code
_entity_poly.pdbx_strand_id
1 'polypeptide(L)'
;MINVSREFKEAMKTRTDFTETATITFSDGQTLSLTQHDFTLSGNGITDGAGSSSFPLGAVVEKAIHMELMNADDHLSSYSFQGAVIRLQLHFALESRTESIDYGTYTVVTPETYGSTVQIEAVDELYKADVAFSTRYSFPAALGDIVREACTTLGVTLATPTFPHDDFEVQQKPEDLTYREFFAMAAMIAGGYARMNYAGQLEIKAFDFSLFEQGDGLNGGIFDANSPYASGDTADGGRFAPWDTGYQADAGTFAGMEGSHVFYNFSTLTVETDDVVITGVQCEDADGNVLLSGKEGYVLSIENNLLVGQEQAALDIIGQAVIGARFRPFSGSHIAYPLAEFGDPGYLIDRKGNVYQTILTDIDFSFFGMTELSCAADSPLRNSSTYTSNLTKAVVAARKNTQKQISAYDLEVQRFASMAANSMGLYETREEQPDGSIIYYLHNKPTIAESTNIWKRTADVFAVSSDGGKTWRGMDANGNVLATVLSVIGVKAEWIETANLIVNHLQSFGPFYSLDSKNGRLDLYHGDYRRMSLALYYLTGDDFNYDNTFGNVQIWKGKVDQNGTLLDDNARYSFITAESMMIGKKKDKTYLFQVSDTGDVEIAGTIHGKNGVWIDQSNGMWSFCVYNGETYNAVQEVAELSGQKRYILRGMVNGTFYLGSATYRWNTVFCGSVDQSSDRKLKTDIAPIDKATEFLMDLEPVQYRMKDGGKRIHYGFIAQDVAKAAAGHAMGDLSMYKAAVINGENEAYYDPNVPDEQLSWGLDYSQIIAPLVQVVQEQQKRLDALENRLASLEKQMGKEV
;
A
#
# COMPACT_ATOMS: atom_id res chain seq x y z
N MET A 1 16.29 14.62 12.82
CA MET A 1 16.30 13.72 13.98
C MET A 1 16.10 14.51 15.24
N ILE A 2 15.16 14.07 16.07
CA ILE A 2 14.91 14.70 17.37
C ILE A 2 16.01 14.35 18.35
N ASN A 3 16.68 15.38 18.86
CA ASN A 3 17.74 15.23 19.83
C ASN A 3 17.16 15.07 21.23
N VAL A 4 17.42 13.92 21.85
CA VAL A 4 17.06 13.58 23.23
C VAL A 4 18.29 13.11 23.99
N SER A 5 18.19 13.07 25.32
CA SER A 5 19.27 12.61 26.17
C SER A 5 19.64 11.14 25.92
N ARG A 6 20.87 10.78 26.25
CA ARG A 6 21.30 9.36 26.22
C ARG A 6 20.43 8.48 27.12
N GLU A 7 20.00 9.01 28.26
CA GLU A 7 19.10 8.32 29.20
C GLU A 7 17.75 7.97 28.54
N PHE A 8 17.17 8.91 27.77
CA PHE A 8 15.97 8.66 26.97
C PHE A 8 16.18 7.51 25.97
N LYS A 9 17.26 7.58 25.16
CA LYS A 9 17.57 6.57 24.15
C LYS A 9 17.77 5.18 24.75
N GLU A 10 18.42 5.08 25.92
CA GLU A 10 18.62 3.80 26.62
C GLU A 10 17.33 3.26 27.21
N ALA A 11 16.52 4.10 27.87
CA ALA A 11 15.24 3.68 28.45
C ALA A 11 14.28 3.15 27.38
N MET A 12 14.23 3.81 26.21
CA MET A 12 13.37 3.44 25.08
C MET A 12 13.66 2.04 24.51
N LYS A 13 14.85 1.46 24.76
CA LYS A 13 15.16 0.09 24.32
C LYS A 13 14.29 -0.97 25.01
N THR A 14 13.70 -0.64 26.17
CA THR A 14 12.91 -1.58 26.98
C THR A 14 11.51 -1.08 27.33
N ARG A 15 11.24 0.21 27.11
CA ARG A 15 10.02 0.90 27.53
C ARG A 15 9.51 1.82 26.43
N THR A 16 8.21 1.83 26.23
CA THR A 16 7.53 2.65 25.20
C THR A 16 6.28 3.33 25.77
N ASP A 17 6.23 3.51 27.09
CA ASP A 17 5.15 4.17 27.83
C ASP A 17 5.25 5.70 27.75
N PHE A 18 5.20 6.21 26.52
CA PHE A 18 5.13 7.63 26.23
C PHE A 18 3.73 8.17 26.53
N THR A 19 3.66 9.32 27.19
CA THR A 19 2.39 9.99 27.50
C THR A 19 2.31 11.32 26.76
N GLU A 20 1.10 11.77 26.49
CA GLU A 20 0.84 13.01 25.76
C GLU A 20 0.18 14.07 26.65
N THR A 21 0.50 15.32 26.37
CA THR A 21 -0.28 16.47 26.83
C THR A 21 -0.46 17.44 25.68
N ALA A 22 -1.54 18.22 25.73
CA ALA A 22 -1.76 19.27 24.75
C ALA A 22 -2.29 20.54 25.39
N THR A 23 -1.97 21.69 24.80
CA THR A 23 -2.63 22.96 25.14
C THR A 23 -3.37 23.45 23.90
N ILE A 24 -4.69 23.59 24.03
CA ILE A 24 -5.58 24.09 22.98
C ILE A 24 -5.86 25.57 23.26
N THR A 25 -5.65 26.40 22.25
CA THR A 25 -6.01 27.82 22.24
C THR A 25 -7.12 28.02 21.22
N PHE A 26 -8.31 28.37 21.69
CA PHE A 26 -9.48 28.58 20.85
C PHE A 26 -9.47 29.96 20.19
N SER A 27 -10.31 30.13 19.17
CA SER A 27 -10.41 31.37 18.39
C SER A 27 -10.86 32.60 19.19
N ASP A 28 -11.54 32.40 20.33
CA ASP A 28 -11.93 33.43 21.28
C ASP A 28 -10.82 33.80 22.29
N GLY A 29 -9.67 33.12 22.23
CA GLY A 29 -8.53 33.30 23.12
C GLY A 29 -8.60 32.48 24.42
N GLN A 30 -9.66 31.70 24.63
CA GLN A 30 -9.71 30.75 25.74
C GLN A 30 -8.65 29.65 25.55
N THR A 31 -8.09 29.16 26.65
CA THR A 31 -7.15 28.05 26.63
C THR A 31 -7.67 26.87 27.45
N LEU A 32 -7.41 25.66 26.95
CA LEU A 32 -7.70 24.40 27.60
C LEU A 32 -6.41 23.57 27.66
N SER A 33 -6.00 23.17 28.86
CA SER A 33 -4.84 22.30 29.06
C SER A 33 -5.32 20.87 29.27
N LEU A 34 -4.85 19.97 28.40
CA LEU A 34 -5.13 18.56 28.42
C LEU A 34 -3.96 17.79 29.03
N THR A 35 -4.30 16.86 29.90
CA THR A 35 -3.39 15.90 30.54
C THR A 35 -3.55 14.54 29.88
N GLN A 36 -2.66 13.60 30.19
CA GLN A 36 -2.73 12.21 29.72
C GLN A 36 -4.08 11.49 29.98
N HIS A 37 -4.91 12.00 30.90
CA HIS A 37 -6.20 11.40 31.26
C HIS A 37 -7.35 11.89 30.38
N ASP A 38 -7.13 12.94 29.61
CA ASP A 38 -8.14 13.54 28.73
C ASP A 38 -8.16 12.86 27.35
N PHE A 39 -7.12 12.09 27.03
CA PHE A 39 -6.99 11.32 25.79
C PHE A 39 -7.48 9.89 25.96
N THR A 40 -8.05 9.30 24.91
CA THR A 40 -8.30 7.85 24.87
C THR A 40 -6.99 7.08 24.70
N LEU A 41 -7.01 5.75 24.86
CA LEU A 41 -5.80 4.91 24.78
C LEU A 41 -5.33 4.64 23.35
N SER A 42 -6.08 5.08 22.34
CA SER A 42 -5.84 4.80 20.92
C SER A 42 -6.44 5.91 20.07
N GLY A 43 -5.95 6.12 18.85
CA GLY A 43 -6.43 7.22 18.01
C GLY A 43 -5.75 8.56 18.36
N ASN A 44 -4.57 8.51 18.97
CA ASN A 44 -3.70 9.67 19.13
C ASN A 44 -2.39 9.43 18.40
N GLY A 45 -2.00 10.34 17.51
CA GLY A 45 -0.81 10.15 16.70
C GLY A 45 -0.43 11.36 15.86
N ILE A 46 0.71 11.22 15.18
CA ILE A 46 1.33 12.24 14.35
C ILE A 46 1.78 11.61 13.04
N THR A 47 1.39 12.21 11.93
CA THR A 47 1.82 11.83 10.60
C THR A 47 2.84 12.85 10.09
N ASP A 48 3.99 12.34 9.62
CA ASP A 48 5.09 13.08 9.01
C ASP A 48 5.56 12.33 7.75
N GLY A 49 4.87 12.56 6.63
CA GLY A 49 5.09 11.81 5.40
C GLY A 49 4.69 12.56 4.13
N ALA A 50 5.28 12.18 3.00
CA ALA A 50 4.93 12.75 1.70
C ALA A 50 3.71 12.05 1.06
N GLY A 51 3.32 10.87 1.54
CA GLY A 51 2.22 10.07 0.97
C GLY A 51 2.49 9.64 -0.48
N SER A 52 3.76 9.63 -0.90
CA SER A 52 4.18 9.33 -2.26
C SER A 52 4.50 7.84 -2.42
N SER A 53 4.35 7.31 -3.63
CA SER A 53 4.84 5.98 -4.00
C SER A 53 6.22 6.00 -4.68
N SER A 54 6.69 7.19 -5.07
CA SER A 54 8.00 7.44 -5.65
C SER A 54 8.85 8.30 -4.70
N PHE A 55 10.16 8.36 -4.96
CA PHE A 55 11.07 9.14 -4.14
C PHE A 55 10.65 10.62 -4.10
N PRO A 56 10.35 11.19 -2.91
CA PRO A 56 9.66 12.47 -2.78
C PRO A 56 10.61 13.69 -2.89
N LEU A 57 11.33 13.78 -4.01
CA LEU A 57 12.19 14.94 -4.31
C LEU A 57 11.32 16.18 -4.57
N GLY A 58 11.56 17.26 -3.82
CA GLY A 58 10.77 18.47 -3.86
C GLY A 58 9.46 18.40 -3.07
N ALA A 59 9.27 17.39 -2.21
CA ALA A 59 8.04 17.30 -1.42
C ALA A 59 7.93 18.44 -0.38
N VAL A 60 6.69 18.88 -0.15
CA VAL A 60 6.34 19.79 0.95
C VAL A 60 5.52 18.98 1.96
N VAL A 61 6.15 18.63 3.07
CA VAL A 61 5.62 17.70 4.06
C VAL A 61 4.83 18.50 5.08
N GLU A 62 3.51 18.41 5.01
CA GLU A 62 2.58 18.93 6.01
C GLU A 62 2.35 17.87 7.07
N LYS A 63 2.73 18.20 8.30
CA LYS A 63 2.47 17.32 9.44
C LYS A 63 1.02 17.42 9.84
N ALA A 64 0.44 16.28 10.19
CA ALA A 64 -0.88 16.20 10.76
C ALA A 64 -0.83 15.52 12.13
N ILE A 65 -1.74 15.90 13.02
CA ILE A 65 -2.03 15.19 14.26
C ILE A 65 -3.47 14.69 14.23
N HIS A 66 -3.66 13.51 14.80
CA HIS A 66 -4.97 12.98 15.13
C HIS A 66 -5.03 12.83 16.65
N MET A 67 -6.12 13.30 17.26
CA MET A 67 -6.36 13.18 18.70
C MET A 67 -7.80 12.78 18.96
N GLU A 68 -7.99 11.86 19.91
CA GLU A 68 -9.28 11.43 20.40
C GLU A 68 -9.40 11.75 21.90
N LEU A 69 -10.26 12.72 22.21
CA LEU A 69 -10.47 13.23 23.56
C LEU A 69 -11.70 12.58 24.20
N MET A 70 -11.62 12.25 25.49
CA MET A 70 -12.76 11.76 26.26
C MET A 70 -13.79 12.87 26.47
N ASN A 71 -15.08 12.58 26.24
CA ASN A 71 -16.16 13.54 26.40
C ASN A 71 -17.45 12.89 26.95
N ALA A 72 -17.33 11.84 27.78
CA ALA A 72 -18.48 11.09 28.27
C ALA A 72 -19.44 11.89 29.18
N ASP A 73 -18.98 13.00 29.74
CA ASP A 73 -19.71 13.94 30.59
C ASP A 73 -20.07 15.26 29.86
N ASP A 74 -19.89 15.30 28.54
CA ASP A 74 -20.17 16.44 27.67
C ASP A 74 -19.40 17.74 28.01
N HIS A 75 -18.29 17.66 28.75
CA HIS A 75 -17.55 18.84 29.20
C HIS A 75 -16.87 19.64 28.06
N LEU A 76 -16.67 19.02 26.88
CA LEU A 76 -16.08 19.68 25.71
C LEU A 76 -17.13 20.35 24.81
N SER A 77 -18.43 20.11 25.04
CA SER A 77 -19.53 20.57 24.17
C SER A 77 -19.70 22.08 24.10
N SER A 78 -19.10 22.85 25.02
CA SER A 78 -19.14 24.32 25.00
C SER A 78 -18.04 24.96 24.15
N TYR A 79 -17.07 24.18 23.68
CA TYR A 79 -15.91 24.68 22.93
C TYR A 79 -16.14 24.54 21.42
N SER A 80 -15.55 25.47 20.65
CA SER A 80 -15.51 25.41 19.20
C SER A 80 -14.06 25.25 18.76
N PHE A 81 -13.69 24.06 18.34
CA PHE A 81 -12.32 23.74 17.97
C PHE A 81 -11.95 24.15 16.54
N GLN A 82 -12.90 24.53 15.69
CA GLN A 82 -12.58 25.04 14.34
C GLN A 82 -11.60 26.21 14.43
N GLY A 83 -10.43 26.06 13.80
CA GLY A 83 -9.36 27.07 13.82
C GLY A 83 -8.65 27.20 15.18
N ALA A 84 -8.87 26.29 16.12
CA ALA A 84 -8.12 26.24 17.36
C ALA A 84 -6.67 25.80 17.10
N VAL A 85 -5.75 26.32 17.90
CA VAL A 85 -4.31 26.02 17.82
C VAL A 85 -3.94 25.09 18.96
N ILE A 86 -3.32 23.97 18.62
CA ILE A 86 -3.00 22.87 19.52
C ILE A 86 -1.49 22.74 19.61
N ARG A 87 -0.93 22.90 20.81
CA ARG A 87 0.48 22.58 21.08
C ARG A 87 0.56 21.19 21.70
N LEU A 88 1.18 20.24 21.00
CA LEU A 88 1.28 18.85 21.42
C LEU A 88 2.67 18.55 22.02
N GLN A 89 2.71 17.85 23.14
CA GLN A 89 3.95 17.46 23.80
C GLN A 89 3.91 15.98 24.18
N LEU A 90 5.02 15.29 23.93
CA LEU A 90 5.27 13.94 24.41
C LEU A 90 6.11 14.01 25.68
N HIS A 91 5.81 13.15 26.64
CA HIS A 91 6.55 13.00 27.88
C HIS A 91 7.01 11.55 28.06
N PHE A 92 8.24 11.39 28.54
CA PHE A 92 8.77 10.10 28.93
C PHE A 92 9.33 10.15 30.36
N ALA A 93 8.74 9.36 31.24
CA ALA A 93 9.16 9.26 32.63
C ALA A 93 10.42 8.38 32.76
N LEU A 94 11.56 9.03 33.00
CA LEU A 94 12.85 8.40 33.30
C LEU A 94 12.98 8.16 34.81
N GLU A 95 14.05 7.51 35.27
CA GLU A 95 14.19 7.11 36.67
C GLU A 95 14.17 8.30 37.65
N SER A 96 14.74 9.44 37.24
CA SER A 96 14.92 10.62 38.10
C SER A 96 14.20 11.89 37.65
N ARG A 97 13.68 11.92 36.41
CA ARG A 97 13.01 13.08 35.82
C ARG A 97 12.05 12.65 34.71
N THR A 98 11.16 13.54 34.31
CA THR A 98 10.44 13.43 33.03
C THR A 98 11.17 14.25 31.99
N GLU A 99 11.41 13.66 30.83
CA GLU A 99 11.94 14.36 29.66
C GLU A 99 10.82 14.53 28.64
N SER A 100 10.74 15.69 28.00
CA SER A 100 9.62 16.05 27.12
C SER A 100 10.14 16.39 25.71
N ILE A 101 9.40 15.96 24.70
CA ILE A 101 9.57 16.36 23.30
C ILE A 101 8.41 17.28 22.95
N ASP A 102 8.72 18.46 22.42
CA ASP A 102 7.71 19.38 21.90
C ASP A 102 7.46 19.03 20.43
N TYR A 103 6.26 18.57 20.12
CA TYR A 103 5.83 18.27 18.75
C TYR A 103 5.24 19.48 18.04
N GLY A 104 5.33 20.67 18.63
CA GLY A 104 4.99 21.92 17.98
C GLY A 104 3.49 22.20 17.97
N THR A 105 3.09 23.08 17.06
CA THR A 105 1.74 23.66 17.00
C THR A 105 1.00 23.29 15.73
N TYR A 106 -0.27 22.92 15.87
CA TYR A 106 -1.15 22.47 14.80
C TYR A 106 -2.47 23.23 14.84
N THR A 107 -3.07 23.50 13.68
CA THR A 107 -4.35 24.20 13.53
C THR A 107 -5.43 23.23 13.08
N VAL A 108 -6.57 23.22 13.78
CA VAL A 108 -7.74 22.40 13.40
C VAL A 108 -8.41 22.98 12.15
N VAL A 109 -8.40 22.22 11.06
CA VAL A 109 -8.93 22.65 9.75
C VAL A 109 -10.18 21.90 9.33
N THR A 110 -10.43 20.70 9.86
CA THR A 110 -11.60 19.86 9.55
C THR A 110 -12.69 19.95 10.65
N PRO A 111 -13.97 19.76 10.29
CA PRO A 111 -15.08 19.76 11.24
C PRO A 111 -15.11 18.48 12.10
N GLU A 112 -15.42 18.62 13.39
CA GLU A 112 -15.38 17.53 14.38
C GLU A 112 -16.69 16.76 14.49
N THR A 113 -16.61 15.53 15.03
CA THR A 113 -17.78 14.73 15.41
C THR A 113 -17.90 14.69 16.94
N TYR A 114 -19.06 15.09 17.46
CA TYR A 114 -19.35 15.08 18.90
C TYR A 114 -20.05 13.78 19.29
N GLY A 115 -19.50 13.08 20.29
CA GLY A 115 -20.07 11.90 20.92
C GLY A 115 -19.50 11.71 22.34
N SER A 116 -19.40 10.46 22.80
CA SER A 116 -18.68 10.11 24.05
C SER A 116 -17.17 10.41 23.98
N THR A 117 -16.68 10.69 22.77
CA THR A 117 -15.34 11.20 22.46
C THR A 117 -15.45 12.34 21.45
N VAL A 118 -14.41 13.18 21.36
CA VAL A 118 -14.24 14.20 20.33
C VAL A 118 -12.99 13.86 19.53
N GLN A 119 -13.14 13.71 18.21
CA GLN A 119 -12.03 13.43 17.30
C GLN A 119 -11.58 14.71 16.62
N ILE A 120 -10.28 14.97 16.68
CA ILE A 120 -9.65 16.19 16.21
C ILE A 120 -8.57 15.83 15.20
N GLU A 121 -8.64 16.44 14.02
CA GLU A 121 -7.55 16.43 13.05
C GLU A 121 -7.04 17.87 12.88
N ALA A 122 -5.73 18.04 13.04
CA ALA A 122 -5.09 19.34 12.92
C ALA A 122 -3.80 19.22 12.12
N VAL A 123 -3.47 20.25 11.36
CA VAL A 123 -2.29 20.30 10.48
C VAL A 123 -1.35 21.42 10.88
N ASP A 124 -0.07 21.30 10.55
CA ASP A 124 0.90 22.39 10.78
C ASP A 124 0.60 23.62 9.90
N GLU A 125 1.38 24.68 10.07
CA GLU A 125 1.17 25.98 9.40
C GLU A 125 1.28 25.96 7.86
N LEU A 126 1.61 24.83 7.22
CA LEU A 126 1.67 24.71 5.76
C LEU A 126 0.32 24.84 5.07
N TYR A 127 -0.80 24.61 5.76
CA TYR A 127 -2.13 24.86 5.21
C TYR A 127 -2.31 26.29 4.69
N LYS A 128 -1.56 27.26 5.25
CA LYS A 128 -1.56 28.66 4.78
C LYS A 128 -0.96 28.83 3.38
N ALA A 129 -0.13 27.89 2.94
CA ALA A 129 0.53 27.92 1.63
C ALA A 129 -0.39 27.45 0.47
N ASP A 130 -1.61 26.97 0.76
CA ASP A 130 -2.61 26.58 -0.23
C ASP A 130 -3.40 27.77 -0.82
N VAL A 131 -2.67 28.85 -1.10
CA VAL A 131 -3.18 30.09 -1.70
C VAL A 131 -2.34 30.45 -2.91
N ALA A 132 -2.93 31.19 -3.85
CA ALA A 132 -2.28 31.56 -5.11
C ALA A 132 -0.97 32.33 -4.87
N PHE A 133 0.09 31.88 -5.54
CA PHE A 133 1.42 32.47 -5.45
C PHE A 133 1.44 33.88 -6.06
N SER A 134 2.08 34.81 -5.36
CA SER A 134 2.39 36.14 -5.89
C SER A 134 3.71 36.65 -5.33
N THR A 135 4.36 37.52 -6.09
CA THR A 135 5.64 38.13 -5.70
C THR A 135 5.71 39.54 -6.28
N ARG A 136 6.38 40.44 -5.56
CA ARG A 136 6.67 41.80 -6.02
C ARG A 136 7.94 41.90 -6.85
N TYR A 137 8.78 40.86 -6.86
CA TYR A 137 10.05 40.88 -7.56
C TYR A 137 9.84 40.88 -9.09
N SER A 138 10.66 41.68 -9.77
CA SER A 138 10.85 41.58 -11.22
C SER A 138 11.93 40.54 -11.52
N PHE A 139 11.73 39.74 -12.56
CA PHE A 139 12.64 38.66 -12.94
C PHE A 139 13.71 39.15 -13.94
N PRO A 140 14.95 38.62 -13.90
CA PRO A 140 15.43 37.54 -13.04
C PRO A 140 15.59 37.94 -11.57
N ALA A 141 15.31 37.01 -10.64
CA ALA A 141 15.38 37.26 -9.19
C ALA A 141 15.88 36.02 -8.43
N ALA A 142 16.64 36.21 -7.35
CA ALA A 142 17.18 35.11 -6.55
C ALA A 142 16.07 34.33 -5.82
N LEU A 143 16.14 33.00 -5.87
CA LEU A 143 15.15 32.09 -5.28
C LEU A 143 14.94 32.36 -3.78
N GLY A 144 16.03 32.56 -3.04
CA GLY A 144 15.99 32.84 -1.60
C GLY A 144 15.26 34.14 -1.26
N ASP A 145 15.36 35.17 -2.09
CA ASP A 145 14.63 36.43 -1.88
C ASP A 145 13.12 36.24 -2.04
N ILE A 146 12.72 35.46 -3.05
CA ILE A 146 11.31 35.13 -3.29
C ILE A 146 10.75 34.24 -2.16
N VAL A 147 11.52 33.25 -1.68
CA VAL A 147 11.12 32.39 -0.54
C VAL A 147 10.94 33.20 0.74
N ARG A 148 11.85 34.14 1.05
CA ARG A 148 11.72 35.02 2.22
C ARG A 148 10.51 35.94 2.11
N GLU A 149 10.22 36.48 0.91
CA GLU A 149 8.99 37.23 0.67
C GLU A 149 7.75 36.35 0.87
N ALA A 150 7.73 35.15 0.31
CA ALA A 150 6.62 34.21 0.43
C ALA A 150 6.32 33.91 1.90
N CYS A 151 7.34 33.58 2.70
CA CYS A 151 7.20 33.36 4.14
C CYS A 151 6.58 34.58 4.85
N THR A 152 7.09 35.79 4.54
CA THR A 152 6.58 37.04 5.11
C THR A 152 5.11 37.27 4.74
N THR A 153 4.73 37.02 3.48
CA THR A 153 3.36 37.18 2.99
C THR A 153 2.39 36.20 3.65
N LEU A 154 2.84 34.96 3.89
CA LEU A 154 2.03 33.93 4.56
C LEU A 154 2.00 34.07 6.09
N GLY A 155 2.81 34.97 6.66
CA GLY A 155 2.95 35.10 8.11
C GLY A 155 3.67 33.90 8.75
N VAL A 156 4.52 33.20 7.99
CA VAL A 156 5.34 32.07 8.43
C VAL A 156 6.79 32.54 8.58
N THR A 157 7.52 31.98 9.55
CA THR A 157 8.95 32.29 9.74
C THR A 157 9.80 31.24 9.02
N LEU A 158 10.83 31.66 8.30
CA LEU A 158 11.83 30.74 7.74
C LEU A 158 12.88 30.42 8.82
N ALA A 159 13.18 29.13 9.05
CA ALA A 159 14.05 28.69 10.15
C ALA A 159 15.49 29.19 9.99
N THR A 160 16.02 29.12 8.77
CA THR A 160 17.32 29.69 8.41
C THR A 160 17.15 30.66 7.24
N PRO A 161 17.80 31.84 7.26
CA PRO A 161 17.67 32.81 6.19
C PRO A 161 18.26 32.33 4.86
N THR A 162 19.06 31.25 4.88
CA THR A 162 19.72 30.64 3.73
C THR A 162 19.41 29.15 3.70
N PHE A 163 19.34 28.58 2.51
CA PHE A 163 19.17 27.14 2.25
C PHE A 163 20.00 26.75 1.00
N PRO A 164 20.23 25.45 0.73
CA PRO A 164 21.03 25.05 -0.43
C PRO A 164 20.49 25.65 -1.73
N HIS A 165 21.38 26.28 -2.51
CA HIS A 165 21.06 26.93 -3.79
C HIS A 165 20.00 28.05 -3.70
N ASP A 166 19.95 28.78 -2.58
CA ASP A 166 19.09 29.96 -2.42
C ASP A 166 19.50 31.14 -3.33
N ASP A 167 20.72 31.11 -3.85
CA ASP A 167 21.26 32.06 -4.82
C ASP A 167 20.87 31.75 -6.28
N PHE A 168 20.17 30.64 -6.53
CA PHE A 168 19.66 30.31 -7.86
C PHE A 168 18.77 31.44 -8.41
N GLU A 169 19.12 32.01 -9.56
CA GLU A 169 18.31 33.05 -10.20
C GLU A 169 17.11 32.41 -10.90
N VAL A 170 15.87 32.82 -10.62
CA VAL A 170 14.71 32.43 -11.42
C VAL A 170 14.58 33.41 -12.57
N GLN A 171 14.51 32.95 -13.84
CA GLN A 171 14.53 33.84 -15.01
C GLN A 171 13.17 34.44 -15.36
N GLN A 172 12.10 33.70 -15.10
CA GLN A 172 10.74 34.08 -15.48
C GLN A 172 9.78 33.86 -14.32
N LYS A 173 8.74 34.68 -14.24
CA LYS A 173 7.72 34.53 -13.21
C LYS A 173 6.91 33.26 -13.47
N PRO A 174 6.78 32.35 -12.49
CA PRO A 174 5.88 31.22 -12.65
C PRO A 174 4.41 31.67 -12.63
N GLU A 175 3.59 31.10 -13.52
CA GLU A 175 2.15 31.33 -13.61
C GLU A 175 1.37 30.16 -12.99
N ASP A 176 0.16 30.43 -12.48
CA ASP A 176 -0.81 29.42 -12.00
C ASP A 176 -0.29 28.43 -10.93
N LEU A 177 0.50 28.92 -9.96
CA LEU A 177 0.98 28.12 -8.81
C LEU A 177 0.35 28.56 -7.48
N THR A 178 0.33 27.67 -6.49
CA THR A 178 0.19 28.02 -5.07
C THR A 178 1.54 28.28 -4.41
N TYR A 179 1.57 28.91 -3.22
CA TYR A 179 2.82 29.02 -2.48
C TYR A 179 3.38 27.66 -2.05
N ARG A 180 2.53 26.67 -1.77
CA ARG A 180 2.97 25.29 -1.47
C ARG A 180 3.71 24.69 -2.66
N GLU A 181 3.17 24.83 -3.88
CA GLU A 181 3.83 24.39 -5.10
C GLU A 181 5.14 25.14 -5.37
N PHE A 182 5.17 26.44 -5.08
CA PHE A 182 6.40 27.22 -5.17
C PHE A 182 7.48 26.72 -4.19
N PHE A 183 7.13 26.42 -2.94
CA PHE A 183 8.07 25.84 -1.97
C PHE A 183 8.54 24.43 -2.38
N ALA A 184 7.67 23.63 -3.00
CA ALA A 184 8.03 22.33 -3.57
C ALA A 184 9.15 22.47 -4.62
N MET A 185 8.95 23.41 -5.55
CA MET A 185 9.92 23.72 -6.61
C MET A 185 11.24 24.29 -6.05
N ALA A 186 11.18 25.11 -5.01
CA ALA A 186 12.37 25.62 -4.33
C ALA A 186 13.16 24.51 -3.61
N ALA A 187 12.45 23.62 -2.91
CA ALA A 187 13.06 22.47 -2.23
C ALA A 187 13.67 21.45 -3.19
N MET A 188 13.07 21.30 -4.37
CA MET A 188 13.61 20.46 -5.42
C MET A 188 14.97 20.97 -5.92
N ILE A 189 15.10 22.29 -6.14
CA ILE A 189 16.39 22.94 -6.51
C ILE A 189 17.45 22.72 -5.40
N ALA A 190 17.02 22.74 -4.15
CA ALA A 190 17.88 22.43 -3.00
C ALA A 190 18.26 20.94 -2.90
N GLY A 191 17.72 20.05 -3.75
CA GLY A 191 17.98 18.62 -3.71
C GLY A 191 17.28 17.89 -2.55
N GLY A 192 16.15 18.41 -2.07
CA GLY A 192 15.45 17.76 -0.95
C GLY A 192 13.98 18.17 -0.81
N TYR A 193 13.58 18.61 0.37
CA TYR A 193 12.18 18.76 0.78
C TYR A 193 11.96 20.01 1.64
N ALA A 194 10.72 20.46 1.72
CA ALA A 194 10.30 21.52 2.64
C ALA A 194 9.35 20.97 3.71
N ARG A 195 9.40 21.53 4.92
CA ARG A 195 8.50 21.16 6.03
C ARG A 195 8.47 22.23 7.10
N MET A 196 7.51 22.17 8.01
CA MET A 196 7.59 22.90 9.27
C MET A 196 8.44 22.13 10.28
N ASN A 197 9.29 22.86 10.99
CA ASN A 197 9.91 22.36 12.21
C ASN A 197 8.97 22.50 13.41
N TYR A 198 9.33 21.89 14.54
CA TYR A 198 8.50 21.94 15.75
C TYR A 198 8.41 23.34 16.41
N ALA A 199 9.19 24.32 15.94
CA ALA A 199 9.05 25.71 16.32
C ALA A 199 8.07 26.51 15.43
N GLY A 200 7.41 25.85 14.47
CA GLY A 200 6.48 26.48 13.52
C GLY A 200 7.20 27.30 12.44
N GLN A 201 8.44 26.94 12.11
CA GLN A 201 9.23 27.61 11.09
C GLN A 201 9.38 26.72 9.86
N LEU A 202 9.29 27.32 8.66
CA LEU A 202 9.54 26.63 7.41
C LEU A 202 11.03 26.32 7.27
N GLU A 203 11.35 25.07 6.95
CA GLU A 203 12.69 24.60 6.63
C GLU A 203 12.72 24.03 5.21
N ILE A 204 13.72 24.43 4.42
CA ILE A 204 14.07 23.80 3.15
C ILE A 204 15.39 23.06 3.37
N LYS A 205 15.38 21.74 3.24
CA LYS A 205 16.52 20.87 3.54
C LYS A 205 16.84 19.99 2.35
N ALA A 206 18.13 19.76 2.10
CA ALA A 206 18.58 18.70 1.20
C ALA A 206 18.44 17.34 1.89
N PHE A 207 18.25 16.27 1.11
CA PHE A 207 18.45 14.91 1.65
C PHE A 207 19.94 14.70 1.93
N ASP A 208 20.27 14.22 3.14
CA ASP A 208 21.66 13.97 3.53
C ASP A 208 22.03 12.51 3.33
N PHE A 209 22.68 12.22 2.21
CA PHE A 209 23.25 10.90 1.90
C PHE A 209 24.72 10.78 2.29
N SER A 210 25.36 11.87 2.70
CA SER A 210 26.81 11.90 2.97
C SER A 210 27.20 10.97 4.13
N LEU A 211 26.28 10.71 5.07
CA LEU A 211 26.47 9.74 6.14
C LEU A 211 26.67 8.31 5.66
N PHE A 212 26.16 7.97 4.47
CA PHE A 212 26.37 6.66 3.85
C PHE A 212 27.68 6.58 3.06
N GLU A 213 28.28 7.73 2.76
CA GLU A 213 29.55 7.87 2.04
C GLU A 213 30.77 7.93 2.99
N GLN A 214 30.56 8.08 4.31
CA GLN A 214 31.62 8.20 5.32
C GLN A 214 32.42 6.91 5.62
N GLY A 215 32.29 5.88 4.79
CA GLY A 215 33.16 4.73 4.83
C GLY A 215 33.57 4.32 3.42
N ASP A 216 34.86 4.40 3.11
CA ASP A 216 35.50 3.54 2.10
C ASP A 216 35.47 2.07 2.60
N GLY A 217 34.29 1.59 2.98
CA GLY A 217 34.05 0.30 3.56
C GLY A 217 34.26 -0.74 2.48
N LEU A 218 35.45 -1.36 2.48
CA LEU A 218 35.68 -2.62 1.80
C LEU A 218 34.59 -3.60 2.23
N ASN A 219 33.60 -3.84 1.35
CA ASN A 219 32.72 -4.98 1.53
C ASN A 219 33.53 -6.24 1.16
N GLY A 220 33.32 -7.35 1.86
CA GLY A 220 34.09 -8.59 1.65
C GLY A 220 33.83 -9.29 0.30
N GLY A 221 33.25 -8.61 -0.67
CA GLY A 221 32.81 -9.15 -1.96
C GLY A 221 31.57 -10.03 -1.86
N ILE A 222 31.24 -10.66 -2.99
CA ILE A 222 30.15 -11.62 -3.13
C ILE A 222 30.63 -12.99 -2.64
N PHE A 223 29.98 -13.53 -1.60
CA PHE A 223 30.20 -14.91 -1.14
C PHE A 223 29.32 -15.88 -1.94
N ASP A 224 29.75 -16.23 -3.15
CA ASP A 224 29.12 -17.27 -3.96
C ASP A 224 29.89 -18.62 -3.91
N ALA A 225 29.36 -19.63 -4.60
CA ALA A 225 29.95 -20.97 -4.66
C ALA A 225 31.11 -21.09 -5.67
N ASN A 226 31.51 -20.01 -6.36
CA ASN A 226 32.65 -20.03 -7.27
C ASN A 226 33.96 -19.97 -6.48
N SER A 227 34.61 -21.12 -6.35
CA SER A 227 35.68 -21.36 -5.39
C SER A 227 36.99 -20.60 -5.69
N PRO A 228 37.51 -19.84 -4.71
CA PRO A 228 36.75 -19.04 -3.77
C PRO A 228 37.05 -17.56 -4.05
N TYR A 229 36.03 -16.73 -4.27
CA TYR A 229 36.14 -15.29 -4.60
C TYR A 229 36.44 -14.93 -6.07
N ALA A 230 36.22 -15.83 -7.03
CA ALA A 230 36.45 -15.51 -8.46
C ALA A 230 35.50 -14.42 -9.00
N SER A 231 34.42 -14.11 -8.28
CA SER A 231 33.40 -13.11 -8.60
C SER A 231 33.41 -11.90 -7.64
N GLY A 232 34.34 -11.84 -6.69
CA GLY A 232 34.45 -10.72 -5.74
C GLY A 232 35.18 -9.51 -6.33
N ASP A 233 34.89 -8.32 -5.79
CA ASP A 233 35.61 -7.10 -6.13
C ASP A 233 37.10 -7.21 -5.73
N THR A 234 38.00 -6.61 -6.52
CA THR A 234 39.43 -6.64 -6.25
C THR A 234 39.79 -5.62 -5.15
N ALA A 235 39.90 -6.08 -3.91
CA ALA A 235 40.53 -5.33 -2.83
C ALA A 235 42.03 -5.65 -2.77
N ASP A 236 42.88 -4.76 -3.30
CA ASP A 236 44.34 -4.87 -3.12
C ASP A 236 44.71 -4.28 -1.75
N GLY A 237 45.38 -5.06 -0.89
CA GLY A 237 45.80 -4.69 0.47
C GLY A 237 46.93 -3.65 0.52
N GLY A 238 47.04 -2.83 -0.53
CA GLY A 238 48.12 -1.89 -0.75
C GLY A 238 49.36 -2.53 -1.40
N ARG A 239 50.36 -1.68 -1.70
CA ARG A 239 51.63 -2.12 -2.27
C ARG A 239 52.55 -2.65 -1.16
N PHE A 240 53.13 -3.84 -1.36
CA PHE A 240 54.16 -4.40 -0.47
C PHE A 240 55.46 -3.54 -0.41
N ALA A 241 55.62 -2.57 -1.32
CA ALA A 241 56.76 -1.66 -1.33
C ALA A 241 56.38 -0.26 -1.87
N PRO A 242 56.62 0.82 -1.10
CA PRO A 242 57.19 0.79 0.25
C PRO A 242 56.11 0.36 1.27
N TRP A 243 56.51 -0.47 2.24
CA TRP A 243 55.63 -1.14 3.20
C TRP A 243 55.07 -0.19 4.28
N ASP A 244 55.50 1.06 4.27
CA ASP A 244 55.13 2.13 5.19
C ASP A 244 54.08 3.09 4.60
N THR A 245 53.73 2.96 3.32
CA THR A 245 52.58 3.63 2.71
C THR A 245 51.37 2.70 2.73
N GLY A 246 50.84 2.42 3.91
CA GLY A 246 49.56 1.72 4.05
C GLY A 246 48.38 2.66 3.78
N TYR A 247 47.36 2.18 3.07
CA TYR A 247 46.03 2.78 3.13
C TYR A 247 45.41 2.35 4.46
N GLN A 248 45.22 3.28 5.41
CA GLN A 248 44.40 3.03 6.59
C GLN A 248 42.93 3.20 6.21
N ALA A 249 42.20 2.09 6.10
CA ALA A 249 40.75 2.11 6.16
C ALA A 249 40.34 1.95 7.63
N ASP A 250 39.90 3.04 8.25
CA ASP A 250 39.31 3.04 9.59
C ASP A 250 37.79 2.81 9.45
N ALA A 251 37.19 2.00 10.32
CA ALA A 251 35.73 1.78 10.35
C ALA A 251 34.95 2.99 10.91
N GLY A 252 35.63 4.13 11.04
CA GLY A 252 35.14 5.33 11.70
C GLY A 252 35.18 5.21 13.23
N THR A 253 34.86 6.33 13.88
CA THR A 253 34.58 6.36 15.32
C THR A 253 33.08 6.13 15.54
N PHE A 254 32.68 5.43 16.61
CA PHE A 254 31.26 5.21 16.98
C PHE A 254 30.43 6.51 17.09
N ALA A 255 31.07 7.69 17.15
CA ALA A 255 30.43 9.00 17.09
C ALA A 255 29.75 9.29 15.74
N GLY A 256 30.20 8.67 14.63
CA GLY A 256 29.60 8.85 13.30
C GLY A 256 28.19 8.26 13.16
N MET A 257 27.76 7.40 14.09
CA MET A 257 26.40 6.83 14.12
C MET A 257 25.38 7.73 14.83
N GLU A 258 25.78 8.82 15.49
CA GLU A 258 24.83 9.74 16.15
C GLU A 258 23.96 10.52 15.17
N GLY A 259 24.32 10.55 13.88
CA GLY A 259 23.59 11.19 12.78
C GLY A 259 22.58 10.29 12.05
N SER A 260 22.44 9.02 12.44
CA SER A 260 21.55 8.05 11.77
C SER A 260 20.72 7.25 12.77
N HIS A 261 19.52 6.85 12.36
CA HIS A 261 18.73 5.88 13.11
C HIS A 261 19.18 4.44 12.89
N VAL A 262 18.91 3.55 13.84
CA VAL A 262 19.11 2.10 13.69
C VAL A 262 17.81 1.39 14.04
N PHE A 263 17.17 0.80 13.04
CA PHE A 263 15.87 0.16 13.17
C PHE A 263 16.00 -1.36 13.09
N TYR A 264 15.56 -2.06 14.13
CA TYR A 264 15.67 -3.52 14.24
C TYR A 264 14.49 -4.19 14.95
N ASN A 265 13.65 -3.42 15.65
CA ASN A 265 12.52 -3.93 16.43
C ASN A 265 11.20 -3.74 15.68
N PHE A 266 11.03 -4.49 14.58
CA PHE A 266 9.82 -4.48 13.78
C PHE A 266 8.90 -5.65 14.10
N SER A 267 7.60 -5.37 14.25
CA SER A 267 6.56 -6.40 14.29
C SER A 267 6.32 -6.96 12.88
N THR A 268 6.23 -6.07 11.90
CA THR A 268 6.18 -6.35 10.46
C THR A 268 7.28 -5.57 9.76
N LEU A 269 7.99 -6.21 8.83
CA LEU A 269 9.00 -5.55 8.02
C LEU A 269 9.01 -6.13 6.62
N THR A 270 8.82 -5.27 5.63
CA THR A 270 8.99 -5.56 4.20
C THR A 270 10.17 -4.75 3.70
N VAL A 271 11.17 -5.43 3.16
CA VAL A 271 12.35 -4.81 2.56
C VAL A 271 12.41 -5.21 1.11
N GLU A 272 12.61 -4.26 0.20
CA GLU A 272 12.76 -4.60 -1.22
C GLU A 272 14.01 -5.46 -1.47
N THR A 273 14.02 -6.20 -2.58
CA THR A 273 15.13 -7.11 -2.94
C THR A 273 16.37 -6.38 -3.40
N ASP A 274 16.21 -5.19 -3.98
CA ASP A 274 17.27 -4.44 -4.65
C ASP A 274 17.42 -3.05 -4.02
N ASP A 275 18.66 -2.53 -4.00
CA ASP A 275 18.89 -1.13 -3.65
C ASP A 275 18.40 -0.23 -4.80
N VAL A 276 17.85 0.91 -4.45
CA VAL A 276 17.68 2.03 -5.36
C VAL A 276 18.97 2.83 -5.37
N VAL A 277 19.51 3.06 -6.57
CA VAL A 277 20.68 3.93 -6.80
C VAL A 277 20.29 4.98 -7.82
N ILE A 278 20.18 6.24 -7.41
CA ILE A 278 19.81 7.34 -8.32
C ILE A 278 20.94 7.55 -9.33
N THR A 279 20.69 7.28 -10.61
CA THR A 279 21.70 7.42 -11.68
C THR A 279 21.57 8.70 -12.47
N GLY A 280 20.39 9.33 -12.47
CA GLY A 280 20.16 10.59 -13.16
C GLY A 280 18.89 11.31 -12.73
N VAL A 281 18.75 12.54 -13.21
CA VAL A 281 17.56 13.39 -13.06
C VAL A 281 17.22 13.98 -14.42
N GLN A 282 15.94 14.00 -14.78
CA GLN A 282 15.47 14.50 -16.07
C GLN A 282 14.31 15.48 -15.94
N CYS A 283 14.20 16.43 -16.86
CA CYS A 283 13.03 17.29 -17.05
C CYS A 283 12.76 17.52 -18.54
N GLU A 284 11.57 18.03 -18.88
CA GLU A 284 11.27 18.50 -20.24
C GLU A 284 11.56 20.00 -20.36
N ASP A 285 12.16 20.42 -21.47
CA ASP A 285 12.30 21.84 -21.81
C ASP A 285 10.99 22.43 -22.37
N ALA A 286 10.97 23.74 -22.65
CA ALA A 286 9.80 24.42 -23.20
C ALA A 286 9.33 23.88 -24.57
N ASP A 287 10.22 23.22 -25.31
CA ASP A 287 9.96 22.62 -26.63
C ASP A 287 9.56 21.13 -26.51
N GLY A 288 9.56 20.56 -25.30
CA GLY A 288 9.22 19.16 -25.01
C GLY A 288 10.37 18.18 -25.21
N ASN A 289 11.62 18.64 -25.31
CA ASN A 289 12.79 17.75 -25.32
C ASN A 289 13.14 17.33 -23.88
N VAL A 290 13.44 16.05 -23.70
CA VAL A 290 13.89 15.51 -22.40
C VAL A 290 15.37 15.83 -22.22
N LEU A 291 15.69 16.63 -21.21
CA LEU A 291 17.04 16.92 -20.75
C LEU A 291 17.39 15.96 -19.61
N LEU A 292 18.64 15.47 -19.59
CA LEU A 292 19.12 14.51 -18.60
C LEU A 292 20.43 15.02 -17.98
N SER A 293 20.52 14.96 -16.65
CA SER A 293 21.77 15.04 -15.92
C SER A 293 22.08 13.67 -15.29
N GLY A 294 23.27 13.13 -15.53
CA GLY A 294 23.67 11.79 -15.07
C GLY A 294 23.65 10.71 -16.17
N LYS A 295 23.29 9.48 -15.78
CA LYS A 295 23.26 8.28 -16.63
C LYS A 295 21.88 7.62 -16.61
N GLU A 296 21.56 6.91 -17.68
CA GLU A 296 20.38 6.03 -17.75
C GLU A 296 20.41 4.95 -16.65
N GLY A 297 19.25 4.54 -16.16
CA GLY A 297 19.10 3.62 -15.03
C GLY A 297 17.88 3.97 -14.17
N TYR A 298 18.11 4.37 -12.92
CA TYR A 298 17.08 4.94 -12.05
C TYR A 298 17.10 6.47 -12.18
N VAL A 299 16.22 7.00 -13.01
CA VAL A 299 16.16 8.43 -13.35
C VAL A 299 14.93 9.06 -12.70
N LEU A 300 15.15 10.11 -11.92
CA LEU A 300 14.05 10.90 -11.35
C LEU A 300 13.52 11.88 -12.40
N SER A 301 12.25 11.74 -12.76
CA SER A 301 11.57 12.71 -13.63
C SER A 301 10.99 13.83 -12.79
N ILE A 302 11.45 15.06 -13.01
CA ILE A 302 11.05 16.24 -12.25
C ILE A 302 10.29 17.23 -13.13
N GLU A 303 9.38 17.99 -12.50
CA GLU A 303 8.69 19.14 -13.10
C GLU A 303 8.84 20.34 -12.19
N ASN A 304 9.42 21.42 -12.74
CA ASN A 304 9.71 22.61 -11.97
C ASN A 304 9.74 23.84 -12.89
N ASN A 305 8.70 24.68 -12.76
CA ASN A 305 8.51 25.86 -13.60
C ASN A 305 9.52 26.99 -13.29
N LEU A 306 10.32 26.86 -12.23
CA LEU A 306 11.37 27.82 -11.90
C LEU A 306 12.64 27.62 -12.74
N LEU A 307 12.75 26.48 -13.44
CA LEU A 307 13.93 26.14 -14.24
C LEU A 307 13.92 26.79 -15.64
N VAL A 308 12.79 27.39 -16.03
CA VAL A 308 12.56 27.93 -17.38
C VAL A 308 13.66 28.92 -17.77
N GLY A 309 14.34 28.65 -18.88
CA GLY A 309 15.43 29.47 -19.43
C GLY A 309 16.84 29.10 -18.97
N GLN A 310 17.01 28.09 -18.10
CA GLN A 310 18.30 27.53 -17.69
C GLN A 310 18.20 26.08 -17.19
N GLU A 311 17.33 25.31 -17.84
CA GLU A 311 16.87 23.98 -17.42
C GLU A 311 18.03 23.01 -17.19
N GLN A 312 19.03 22.97 -18.09
CA GLN A 312 20.18 22.07 -17.95
C GLN A 312 21.06 22.42 -16.75
N ALA A 313 21.34 23.71 -16.51
CA ALA A 313 22.17 24.13 -15.37
C ALA A 313 21.49 23.82 -14.04
N ALA A 314 20.17 24.00 -13.98
CA ALA A 314 19.37 23.62 -12.82
C ALA A 314 19.31 22.10 -12.61
N LEU A 315 19.15 21.32 -13.69
CA LEU A 315 19.21 19.86 -13.62
C LEU A 315 20.56 19.36 -13.09
N ASP A 316 21.67 19.99 -13.49
CA ASP A 316 23.00 19.64 -13.00
C ASP A 316 23.17 19.96 -11.51
N ILE A 317 22.58 21.07 -11.02
CA ILE A 317 22.54 21.43 -9.59
C ILE A 317 21.78 20.36 -8.80
N ILE A 318 20.56 20.02 -9.23
CA ILE A 318 19.73 19.01 -8.57
C ILE A 318 20.43 17.64 -8.62
N GLY A 319 21.01 17.30 -9.77
CA GLY A 319 21.74 16.06 -10.00
C GLY A 319 22.94 15.92 -9.06
N GLN A 320 23.70 16.99 -8.81
CA GLN A 320 24.82 16.97 -7.86
C GLN A 320 24.40 16.61 -6.43
N ALA A 321 23.17 16.93 -6.04
CA ALA A 321 22.67 16.64 -4.69
C ALA A 321 22.20 15.19 -4.51
N VAL A 322 21.69 14.54 -5.56
CA VAL A 322 20.98 13.25 -5.43
C VAL A 322 21.58 12.10 -6.24
N ILE A 323 22.36 12.36 -7.31
CA ILE A 323 22.95 11.30 -8.13
C ILE A 323 24.03 10.57 -7.33
N GLY A 324 23.97 9.24 -7.32
CA GLY A 324 24.85 8.38 -6.55
C GLY A 324 24.25 7.92 -5.21
N ALA A 325 23.17 8.57 -4.75
CA ALA A 325 22.47 8.16 -3.55
C ALA A 325 21.98 6.72 -3.67
N ARG A 326 22.39 5.89 -2.70
CA ARG A 326 22.00 4.49 -2.57
C ARG A 326 21.18 4.30 -1.31
N PHE A 327 20.00 3.72 -1.44
CA PHE A 327 19.16 3.39 -0.30
C PHE A 327 18.22 2.24 -0.63
N ARG A 328 17.66 1.61 0.40
CA ARG A 328 16.79 0.45 0.30
C ARG A 328 15.36 0.84 0.66
N PRO A 329 14.40 0.75 -0.28
CA PRO A 329 13.00 0.95 0.04
C PRO A 329 12.50 -0.12 1.02
N PHE A 330 11.69 0.29 1.98
CA PHE A 330 11.13 -0.60 2.99
C PHE A 330 9.82 -0.01 3.54
N SER A 331 9.02 -0.86 4.15
CA SER A 331 7.90 -0.46 5.00
C SER A 331 7.74 -1.42 6.16
N GLY A 332 7.41 -0.91 7.35
CA GLY A 332 7.22 -1.78 8.50
C GLY A 332 6.73 -1.06 9.75
N SER A 333 6.11 -1.85 10.63
CA SER A 333 5.59 -1.41 11.92
C SER A 333 6.64 -1.63 13.00
N HIS A 334 7.31 -0.56 13.40
CA HIS A 334 8.33 -0.55 14.44
C HIS A 334 7.68 -0.34 15.82
N ILE A 335 8.30 -0.83 16.89
CA ILE A 335 7.92 -0.42 18.26
C ILE A 335 7.92 1.12 18.35
N ALA A 336 7.06 1.70 19.20
CA ALA A 336 6.92 3.16 19.31
C ALA A 336 8.27 3.89 19.29
N TYR A 337 8.49 4.72 18.28
CA TYR A 337 9.75 5.37 17.97
C TYR A 337 9.55 6.87 17.70
N PRO A 338 9.46 7.69 18.76
CA PRO A 338 9.12 9.11 18.67
C PRO A 338 10.22 10.02 18.10
N LEU A 339 11.41 9.48 17.79
CA LEU A 339 12.60 10.28 17.49
C LEU A 339 12.83 10.54 15.99
N ALA A 340 12.10 9.82 15.15
CA ALA A 340 12.25 9.86 13.70
C ALA A 340 11.52 11.07 13.11
N GLU A 341 12.09 11.67 12.08
CA GLU A 341 11.44 12.71 11.29
C GLU A 341 11.67 12.52 9.79
N PHE A 342 10.82 13.12 8.96
CA PHE A 342 10.93 13.03 7.51
C PHE A 342 12.32 13.47 7.03
N GLY A 343 12.90 12.66 6.16
CA GLY A 343 14.21 12.82 5.54
C GLY A 343 15.38 12.37 6.42
N ASP A 344 15.13 11.80 7.60
CA ASP A 344 16.19 11.30 8.45
C ASP A 344 16.81 10.00 7.88
N PRO A 345 18.15 9.89 7.86
CA PRO A 345 18.85 8.70 7.41
C PRO A 345 18.85 7.62 8.49
N GLY A 346 18.84 6.36 8.06
CA GLY A 346 18.84 5.23 8.98
C GLY A 346 19.43 3.94 8.39
N TYR A 347 19.73 3.02 9.29
CA TYR A 347 20.12 1.65 9.01
C TYR A 347 19.00 0.71 9.43
N LEU A 348 18.56 -0.12 8.48
CA LEU A 348 17.53 -1.11 8.68
C LEU A 348 18.17 -2.49 8.86
N ILE A 349 17.84 -3.19 9.94
CA ILE A 349 18.33 -4.53 10.23
C ILE A 349 17.17 -5.53 10.09
N ASP A 350 17.29 -6.48 9.17
CA ASP A 350 16.27 -7.52 8.99
C ASP A 350 16.41 -8.67 10.02
N ARG A 351 15.43 -9.59 10.02
CA ARG A 351 15.42 -10.76 10.94
C ARG A 351 16.61 -11.72 10.74
N LYS A 352 17.31 -11.64 9.61
CA LYS A 352 18.51 -12.44 9.31
C LYS A 352 19.80 -11.71 9.72
N GLY A 353 19.69 -10.47 10.20
CA GLY A 353 20.82 -9.63 10.58
C GLY A 353 21.47 -8.90 9.41
N ASN A 354 20.84 -8.88 8.23
CA ASN A 354 21.34 -8.06 7.13
C ASN A 354 21.04 -6.59 7.40
N VAL A 355 21.98 -5.71 7.04
CA VAL A 355 21.90 -4.27 7.29
C VAL A 355 21.75 -3.55 5.94
N TYR A 356 20.77 -2.66 5.85
CA TYR A 356 20.49 -1.85 4.65
C TYR A 356 20.46 -0.36 5.00
N GLN A 357 20.99 0.49 4.12
CA GLN A 357 20.90 1.95 4.24
C GLN A 357 19.54 2.42 3.75
N THR A 358 18.91 3.36 4.44
CA THR A 358 17.58 3.90 4.08
C THR A 358 17.42 5.36 4.48
N ILE A 359 16.46 6.06 3.87
CA ILE A 359 16.04 7.39 4.28
C ILE A 359 14.53 7.39 4.57
N LEU A 360 14.09 8.02 5.65
CA LEU A 360 12.67 8.02 6.00
C LEU A 360 11.90 9.01 5.12
N THR A 361 10.83 8.55 4.51
CA THR A 361 9.93 9.40 3.71
C THR A 361 8.52 9.44 4.28
N ASP A 362 8.13 8.47 5.10
CA ASP A 362 6.81 8.46 5.71
C ASP A 362 6.89 7.83 7.10
N ILE A 363 6.36 8.58 8.07
CA ILE A 363 6.36 8.23 9.48
C ILE A 363 4.93 8.46 9.98
N ASP A 364 4.35 7.43 10.60
CA ASP A 364 3.10 7.54 11.35
C ASP A 364 3.35 7.04 12.77
N PHE A 365 3.41 7.97 13.72
CA PHE A 365 3.66 7.68 15.13
C PHE A 365 2.34 7.66 15.90
N SER A 366 2.03 6.54 16.57
CA SER A 366 0.87 6.45 17.48
C SER A 366 1.30 6.40 18.94
N PHE A 367 0.67 7.20 19.80
CA PHE A 367 0.84 7.09 21.24
C PHE A 367 0.25 5.77 21.75
N PHE A 368 0.95 5.11 22.68
CA PHE A 368 0.65 3.76 23.15
C PHE A 368 0.52 2.68 22.05
N GLY A 369 0.93 3.00 20.82
CA GLY A 369 0.85 2.15 19.65
C GLY A 369 2.24 1.84 19.07
N MET A 370 2.25 1.61 17.77
CA MET A 370 3.47 1.38 16.99
C MET A 370 3.85 2.65 16.20
N THR A 371 4.99 2.61 15.53
CA THR A 371 5.39 3.62 14.56
C THR A 371 5.55 2.96 13.21
N GLU A 372 4.72 3.34 12.24
CA GLU A 372 4.88 2.92 10.86
C GLU A 372 5.98 3.76 10.22
N LEU A 373 7.01 3.09 9.71
CA LEU A 373 8.17 3.71 9.08
C LEU A 373 8.30 3.18 7.65
N SER A 374 8.56 4.07 6.70
CA SER A 374 8.85 3.65 5.34
C SER A 374 9.79 4.58 4.58
N CYS A 375 10.34 4.02 3.50
CA CYS A 375 11.10 4.71 2.47
C CYS A 375 10.42 4.44 1.13
N ALA A 376 9.70 5.43 0.63
CA ALA A 376 8.99 5.42 -0.64
C ALA A 376 9.97 5.68 -1.78
N ALA A 377 10.11 4.70 -2.65
CA ALA A 377 10.75 4.83 -3.94
C ALA A 377 10.22 3.74 -4.87
N ASP A 378 10.22 4.04 -6.17
CA ASP A 378 9.91 3.02 -7.17
C ASP A 378 11.04 1.99 -7.19
N SER A 379 10.71 0.71 -7.45
CA SER A 379 11.77 -0.27 -7.74
C SER A 379 12.54 0.13 -9.01
N PRO A 380 13.83 -0.23 -9.15
CA PRO A 380 14.63 0.10 -10.34
C PRO A 380 14.01 -0.30 -11.68
N LEU A 381 13.32 -1.45 -11.72
CA LEU A 381 12.61 -1.93 -12.90
C LEU A 381 11.35 -1.11 -13.21
N ARG A 382 10.62 -0.62 -12.20
CA ARG A 382 9.43 0.22 -12.40
C ARG A 382 9.83 1.61 -12.88
N ASN A 383 10.88 2.21 -12.28
CA ASN A 383 11.35 3.54 -12.65
C ASN A 383 11.99 3.59 -14.06
N SER A 384 12.75 2.57 -14.44
CA SER A 384 13.33 2.45 -15.80
C SER A 384 12.31 2.03 -16.87
N SER A 385 11.10 1.64 -16.47
CA SER A 385 10.03 1.31 -17.40
C SER A 385 9.24 2.57 -17.82
N THR A 386 8.79 2.61 -19.07
CA THR A 386 7.83 3.63 -19.56
C THR A 386 6.45 3.58 -18.88
N TYR A 387 6.28 2.72 -17.87
CA TYR A 387 5.11 2.50 -17.05
C TYR A 387 5.27 3.26 -15.70
N THR A 388 5.48 4.57 -15.75
CA THR A 388 5.44 5.43 -14.54
C THR A 388 3.99 5.86 -14.25
N SER A 389 3.64 5.96 -12.97
CA SER A 389 2.27 6.16 -12.47
C SER A 389 1.59 7.42 -13.04
N ASN A 390 0.40 7.22 -13.59
CA ASN A 390 -0.41 8.26 -14.22
C ASN A 390 -0.90 9.37 -13.27
N LEU A 391 -0.70 9.26 -11.96
CA LEU A 391 -1.24 10.22 -10.99
C LEU A 391 -0.47 11.56 -11.03
N THR A 392 0.86 11.54 -11.14
CA THR A 392 1.66 12.77 -11.22
C THR A 392 1.59 13.41 -12.62
N LYS A 393 1.52 12.61 -13.69
CA LYS A 393 1.39 13.11 -15.09
C LYS A 393 -0.03 13.59 -15.45
N ALA A 394 -1.09 13.06 -14.83
CA ALA A 394 -2.47 13.43 -15.18
C ALA A 394 -2.94 14.75 -14.56
N VAL A 395 -2.47 15.10 -13.35
CA VAL A 395 -2.77 16.40 -12.72
C VAL A 395 -2.15 17.55 -13.52
N VAL A 396 -0.95 17.31 -14.07
CA VAL A 396 -0.18 18.24 -14.91
C VAL A 396 -0.86 18.48 -16.27
N ALA A 397 -1.39 17.42 -16.90
CA ALA A 397 -2.11 17.53 -18.17
C ALA A 397 -3.50 18.20 -18.02
N ALA A 398 -4.12 18.11 -16.84
CA ALA A 398 -5.44 18.68 -16.57
C ALA A 398 -5.42 20.22 -16.47
N ARG A 399 -4.35 20.83 -15.93
CA ARG A 399 -4.23 22.30 -15.84
C ARG A 399 -4.10 22.98 -17.21
N LYS A 400 -3.44 22.33 -18.18
CA LYS A 400 -3.27 22.85 -19.56
C LYS A 400 -4.56 22.89 -20.39
N ASN A 401 -5.57 22.08 -20.08
CA ASN A 401 -6.72 21.86 -20.98
C ASN A 401 -7.94 22.77 -20.72
N THR A 402 -8.03 23.44 -19.57
CA THR A 402 -9.24 24.22 -19.19
C THR A 402 -9.38 25.57 -19.91
N GLN A 403 -8.38 26.00 -20.69
CA GLN A 403 -8.36 27.34 -21.31
C GLN A 403 -8.88 27.42 -22.76
N LYS A 404 -9.36 26.35 -23.40
CA LYS A 404 -9.72 26.38 -24.84
C LYS A 404 -11.04 25.64 -25.17
N GLN A 405 -12.13 26.36 -25.46
CA GLN A 405 -13.13 25.91 -26.46
C GLN A 405 -14.10 27.02 -26.97
N ILE A 406 -13.64 27.79 -27.96
CA ILE A 406 -14.42 28.17 -29.17
C ILE A 406 -13.78 27.35 -30.31
N SER A 407 -14.56 26.72 -31.19
CA SER A 407 -13.97 25.86 -32.24
C SER A 407 -13.17 26.70 -33.24
N ALA A 408 -11.95 26.25 -33.58
CA ALA A 408 -11.05 26.98 -34.46
C ALA A 408 -11.63 27.17 -35.89
N TYR A 409 -12.48 26.25 -36.35
CA TYR A 409 -13.11 26.34 -37.67
C TYR A 409 -14.15 27.47 -37.73
N ASP A 410 -15.02 27.60 -36.72
CA ASP A 410 -16.06 28.63 -36.71
C ASP A 410 -15.47 30.03 -36.58
N LEU A 411 -14.37 30.17 -35.82
CA LEU A 411 -13.62 31.41 -35.71
C LEU A 411 -13.05 31.83 -37.08
N GLU A 412 -12.49 30.89 -37.85
CA GLU A 412 -11.96 31.18 -39.19
C GLU A 412 -13.07 31.47 -40.21
N VAL A 413 -14.23 30.80 -40.13
CA VAL A 413 -15.40 31.14 -40.98
C VAL A 413 -15.89 32.56 -40.70
N GLN A 414 -16.02 32.95 -39.43
CA GLN A 414 -16.43 34.32 -39.05
C GLN A 414 -15.40 35.36 -39.47
N ARG A 415 -14.11 35.07 -39.28
CA ARG A 415 -13.01 35.93 -39.72
C ARG A 415 -13.03 36.12 -41.23
N PHE A 416 -13.18 35.04 -42.00
CA PHE A 416 -13.25 35.10 -43.45
C PHE A 416 -14.49 35.88 -43.93
N ALA A 417 -15.66 35.64 -43.34
CA ALA A 417 -16.89 36.36 -43.66
C ALA A 417 -16.77 37.87 -43.38
N SER A 418 -16.11 38.23 -42.28
CA SER A 418 -15.84 39.62 -41.92
C SER A 418 -14.82 40.27 -42.88
N MET A 419 -13.80 39.55 -43.33
CA MET A 419 -12.89 40.03 -44.37
C MET A 419 -13.62 40.26 -45.70
N ALA A 420 -14.49 39.34 -46.10
CA ALA A 420 -15.27 39.48 -47.32
C ALA A 420 -16.22 40.68 -47.27
N ALA A 421 -16.96 40.85 -46.16
CA ALA A 421 -17.92 41.95 -45.99
C ALA A 421 -17.27 43.34 -45.96
N ASN A 422 -16.04 43.44 -45.46
CA ASN A 422 -15.29 44.71 -45.34
C ASN A 422 -14.26 44.93 -46.47
N SER A 423 -14.26 44.07 -47.50
CA SER A 423 -13.30 44.18 -48.61
C SER A 423 -13.71 45.29 -49.59
N MET A 424 -12.74 46.13 -49.96
CA MET A 424 -12.89 47.16 -51.01
C MET A 424 -12.64 46.56 -52.41
N GLY A 425 -13.09 47.28 -53.46
CA GLY A 425 -12.89 46.87 -54.85
C GLY A 425 -11.40 46.69 -55.25
N LEU A 426 -11.17 45.92 -56.31
CA LEU A 426 -9.85 45.58 -56.85
C LEU A 426 -9.59 46.30 -58.18
N TYR A 427 -8.33 46.60 -58.48
CA TYR A 427 -7.89 47.08 -59.78
C TYR A 427 -7.45 45.91 -60.67
N GLU A 428 -7.72 45.99 -61.97
CA GLU A 428 -7.33 44.98 -62.96
C GLU A 428 -6.29 45.56 -63.92
N THR A 429 -5.23 44.80 -64.18
CA THR A 429 -4.25 45.10 -65.23
C THR A 429 -4.13 43.88 -66.15
N ARG A 430 -4.20 44.15 -67.45
CA ARG A 430 -4.07 43.14 -68.52
C ARG A 430 -2.73 43.32 -69.20
N GLU A 431 -1.99 42.24 -69.30
CA GLU A 431 -0.70 42.22 -69.97
C GLU A 431 -0.80 41.30 -71.19
N GLU A 432 -0.93 41.91 -72.37
CA GLU A 432 -0.92 41.20 -73.66
C GLU A 432 0.51 40.73 -73.99
N GLN A 433 0.64 39.44 -74.30
CA GLN A 433 1.89 38.81 -74.65
C GLN A 433 2.10 38.84 -76.17
N PRO A 434 3.34 38.70 -76.67
CA PRO A 434 3.64 38.75 -78.11
C PRO A 434 2.90 37.70 -78.97
N ASP A 435 2.44 36.61 -78.36
CA ASP A 435 1.65 35.55 -78.99
C ASP A 435 0.13 35.81 -78.99
N GLY A 436 -0.30 36.96 -78.46
CA GLY A 436 -1.71 37.36 -78.34
C GLY A 436 -2.43 36.82 -77.10
N SER A 437 -1.75 36.06 -76.22
CA SER A 437 -2.30 35.62 -74.93
C SER A 437 -2.29 36.76 -73.89
N ILE A 438 -3.08 36.63 -72.82
CA ILE A 438 -3.25 37.69 -71.81
C ILE A 438 -2.98 37.13 -70.40
N ILE A 439 -2.11 37.79 -69.66
CA ILE A 439 -1.94 37.59 -68.22
C ILE A 439 -2.80 38.63 -67.48
N TYR A 440 -3.55 38.17 -66.49
CA TYR A 440 -4.39 39.04 -65.65
C TYR A 440 -3.74 39.23 -64.29
N TYR A 441 -3.64 40.48 -63.86
CA TYR A 441 -3.30 40.85 -62.50
C TYR A 441 -4.47 41.60 -61.84
N LEU A 442 -4.93 41.09 -60.70
CA LEU A 442 -5.81 41.83 -59.80
C LEU A 442 -4.96 42.33 -58.63
N HIS A 443 -5.14 43.56 -58.20
CA HIS A 443 -4.30 44.15 -57.16
C HIS A 443 -5.02 45.25 -56.38
N ASN A 444 -4.54 45.54 -55.18
CA ASN A 444 -5.27 46.35 -54.18
C ASN A 444 -4.94 47.87 -54.22
N LYS A 445 -4.07 48.32 -55.12
CA LYS A 445 -3.74 49.75 -55.35
C LYS A 445 -3.89 50.10 -56.84
N PRO A 446 -3.84 51.38 -57.25
CA PRO A 446 -4.02 51.74 -58.66
C PRO A 446 -2.97 51.13 -59.61
N THR A 447 -1.77 50.82 -59.10
CA THR A 447 -0.69 50.21 -59.88
C THR A 447 -0.15 48.94 -59.20
N ILE A 448 0.38 48.00 -60.00
CA ILE A 448 0.96 46.75 -59.50
C ILE A 448 2.17 47.03 -58.58
N ALA A 449 3.02 48.00 -58.94
CA ALA A 449 4.25 48.30 -58.20
C ALA A 449 4.00 48.84 -56.78
N GLU A 450 2.84 49.46 -56.55
CA GLU A 450 2.43 49.98 -55.23
C GLU A 450 1.59 48.97 -54.43
N SER A 451 1.22 47.84 -55.05
CA SER A 451 0.34 46.83 -54.45
C SER A 451 1.13 45.79 -53.68
N THR A 452 0.64 45.43 -52.50
CA THR A 452 1.19 44.32 -51.70
C THR A 452 0.45 43.02 -51.96
N ASN A 453 -0.88 43.10 -52.15
CA ASN A 453 -1.71 41.96 -52.47
C ASN A 453 -1.96 41.92 -53.98
N ILE A 454 -1.39 40.92 -54.64
CA ILE A 454 -1.46 40.75 -56.09
C ILE A 454 -1.95 39.33 -56.37
N TRP A 455 -3.01 39.21 -57.15
CA TRP A 455 -3.48 37.94 -57.69
C TRP A 455 -3.11 37.88 -59.16
N LYS A 456 -2.37 36.84 -59.53
CA LYS A 456 -1.92 36.58 -60.90
C LYS A 456 -2.68 35.38 -61.44
N ARG A 457 -3.26 35.56 -62.62
CA ARG A 457 -3.89 34.47 -63.40
C ARG A 457 -3.22 34.34 -64.75
N THR A 458 -2.71 33.15 -65.00
CA THR A 458 -2.13 32.72 -66.29
C THR A 458 -2.85 31.47 -66.76
N ALA A 459 -2.40 30.89 -67.88
CA ALA A 459 -2.90 29.58 -68.32
C ALA A 459 -2.59 28.46 -67.31
N ASP A 460 -1.48 28.56 -66.57
CA ASP A 460 -0.96 27.45 -65.77
C ASP A 460 -1.19 27.59 -64.26
N VAL A 461 -1.42 28.81 -63.76
CA VAL A 461 -1.54 29.06 -62.32
C VAL A 461 -2.53 30.18 -61.99
N PHE A 462 -3.25 29.99 -60.88
CA PHE A 462 -3.93 31.04 -60.15
C PHE A 462 -3.26 31.22 -58.79
N ALA A 463 -2.53 32.33 -58.63
CA ALA A 463 -1.68 32.56 -57.47
C ALA A 463 -1.94 33.92 -56.83
N VAL A 464 -1.77 33.98 -55.51
CA VAL A 464 -1.78 35.20 -54.72
C VAL A 464 -0.39 35.43 -54.12
N SER A 465 0.03 36.68 -54.14
CA SER A 465 1.17 37.21 -53.41
C SER A 465 0.67 38.26 -52.43
N SER A 466 1.20 38.26 -51.21
CA SER A 466 0.92 39.23 -50.16
C SER A 466 2.12 40.11 -49.81
N ASP A 467 3.20 40.02 -50.60
CA ASP A 467 4.49 40.70 -50.38
C ASP A 467 4.96 41.51 -51.60
N GLY A 468 4.01 41.91 -52.45
CA GLY A 468 4.29 42.70 -53.66
C GLY A 468 4.90 41.88 -54.80
N GLY A 469 4.61 40.59 -54.87
CA GLY A 469 4.99 39.71 -55.98
C GLY A 469 6.27 38.91 -55.79
N LYS A 470 6.81 38.84 -54.57
CA LYS A 470 8.07 38.10 -54.28
C LYS A 470 7.80 36.62 -54.02
N THR A 471 6.78 36.29 -53.23
CA THR A 471 6.35 34.91 -52.98
C THR A 471 4.91 34.70 -53.41
N TRP A 472 4.61 33.48 -53.85
CA TRP A 472 3.32 33.12 -54.45
C TRP A 472 2.79 31.84 -53.82
N ARG A 473 1.47 31.82 -53.57
CA ARG A 473 0.71 30.67 -53.07
C ARG A 473 -0.55 30.53 -53.91
N GLY A 474 -1.07 29.34 -54.08
CA GLY A 474 -2.23 29.13 -54.94
C GLY A 474 -2.28 27.73 -55.52
N MET A 475 -2.91 27.61 -56.68
CA MET A 475 -3.12 26.33 -57.35
C MET A 475 -2.63 26.39 -58.79
N ASP A 476 -1.97 25.32 -59.23
CA ASP A 476 -1.58 25.13 -60.61
C ASP A 476 -2.66 24.36 -61.41
N ALA A 477 -2.50 24.31 -62.73
CA ALA A 477 -3.41 23.62 -63.63
C ALA A 477 -3.44 22.09 -63.45
N ASN A 478 -2.45 21.53 -62.74
CA ASN A 478 -2.38 20.10 -62.41
C ASN A 478 -3.12 19.75 -61.11
N GLY A 479 -3.65 20.74 -60.40
CA GLY A 479 -4.37 20.56 -59.13
C GLY A 479 -3.48 20.51 -57.90
N ASN A 480 -2.18 20.84 -58.02
CA ASN A 480 -1.32 20.99 -56.86
C ASN A 480 -1.67 22.29 -56.13
N VAL A 481 -1.84 22.20 -54.81
CA VAL A 481 -2.20 23.34 -53.97
C VAL A 481 -1.06 23.64 -53.00
N LEU A 482 -0.59 24.88 -53.04
CA LEU A 482 0.33 25.41 -52.04
C LEU A 482 -0.43 26.42 -51.17
N ALA A 483 -0.71 26.03 -49.92
CA ALA A 483 -1.44 26.83 -48.95
C ALA A 483 -0.70 26.86 -47.61
N THR A 484 -0.94 27.91 -46.82
CA THR A 484 -0.33 28.04 -45.48
C THR A 484 -1.17 27.35 -44.40
N VAL A 485 -2.50 27.41 -44.50
CA VAL A 485 -3.44 26.75 -43.59
C VAL A 485 -4.58 26.17 -44.43
N LEU A 486 -4.98 24.92 -44.15
CA LEU A 486 -6.10 24.26 -44.82
C LEU A 486 -7.20 23.95 -43.79
N SER A 487 -8.26 24.76 -43.77
CA SER A 487 -9.44 24.56 -42.93
C SER A 487 -10.58 24.00 -43.77
N VAL A 488 -10.87 22.70 -43.65
CA VAL A 488 -11.87 21.99 -44.47
C VAL A 488 -12.74 21.06 -43.63
N ILE A 489 -13.97 20.83 -44.08
CA ILE A 489 -14.93 19.91 -43.42
C ILE A 489 -14.49 18.45 -43.55
N GLY A 490 -13.76 18.09 -44.62
CA GLY A 490 -13.20 16.75 -44.80
C GLY A 490 -12.22 16.65 -45.95
N VAL A 491 -11.29 15.69 -45.85
CA VAL A 491 -10.30 15.34 -46.88
C VAL A 491 -10.49 13.88 -47.26
N LYS A 492 -10.71 13.58 -48.54
CA LYS A 492 -10.75 12.22 -49.08
C LYS A 492 -9.47 11.95 -49.86
N ALA A 493 -8.62 11.09 -49.35
CA ALA A 493 -7.34 10.74 -49.96
C ALA A 493 -7.05 9.25 -49.82
N GLU A 494 -6.26 8.70 -50.75
CA GLU A 494 -5.75 7.32 -50.67
C GLU A 494 -4.65 7.21 -49.60
N TRP A 495 -3.85 8.27 -49.46
CA TRP A 495 -2.87 8.42 -48.40
C TRP A 495 -2.80 9.89 -47.95
N ILE A 496 -2.52 10.10 -46.66
CA ILE A 496 -2.20 11.40 -46.08
C ILE A 496 -0.86 11.22 -45.40
N GLU A 497 0.18 11.83 -45.98
CA GLU A 497 1.50 11.84 -45.38
C GLU A 497 1.66 13.15 -44.60
N THR A 498 1.73 13.04 -43.29
CA THR A 498 1.98 14.15 -42.37
C THR A 498 3.02 13.72 -41.37
N ALA A 499 3.89 14.65 -40.98
CA ALA A 499 4.88 14.37 -39.94
C ALA A 499 4.21 14.12 -38.58
N ASN A 500 3.10 14.81 -38.28
CA ASN A 500 2.32 14.66 -37.04
C ASN A 500 0.81 14.76 -37.34
N LEU A 501 -0.01 13.89 -36.75
CA LEU A 501 -1.48 13.91 -36.86
C LEU A 501 -2.11 13.96 -35.47
N ILE A 502 -2.83 15.05 -35.17
CA ILE A 502 -3.58 15.22 -33.92
C ILE A 502 -5.07 15.26 -34.27
N VAL A 503 -5.87 14.37 -33.67
CA VAL A 503 -7.28 14.18 -34.03
C VAL A 503 -8.19 14.25 -32.80
N ASN A 504 -9.22 15.10 -32.87
CA ASN A 504 -10.20 15.26 -31.78
C ASN A 504 -11.40 14.30 -31.91
N HIS A 505 -11.75 13.89 -33.13
CA HIS A 505 -12.78 12.87 -33.43
C HIS A 505 -12.34 12.01 -34.62
N LEU A 506 -12.23 10.69 -34.42
CA LEU A 506 -11.78 9.74 -35.45
C LEU A 506 -12.77 8.58 -35.60
N GLN A 507 -13.42 8.49 -36.75
CA GLN A 507 -14.36 7.42 -37.09
C GLN A 507 -13.86 6.65 -38.31
N SER A 508 -13.75 5.32 -38.21
CA SER A 508 -13.41 4.48 -39.36
C SER A 508 -14.67 3.96 -40.05
N PHE A 509 -14.63 3.88 -41.37
CA PHE A 509 -15.63 3.14 -42.15
C PHE A 509 -15.05 1.74 -42.47
N GLY A 510 -14.96 0.89 -41.44
CA GLY A 510 -14.42 -0.49 -41.53
C GLY A 510 -14.16 -1.12 -40.13
N PRO A 511 -13.74 -2.40 -40.03
CA PRO A 511 -13.70 -3.14 -38.75
C PRO A 511 -12.43 -2.92 -37.90
N PHE A 512 -11.56 -1.96 -38.22
CA PHE A 512 -10.21 -1.93 -37.65
C PHE A 512 -10.06 -1.14 -36.34
N TYR A 513 -10.86 -0.10 -36.13
CA TYR A 513 -11.01 0.57 -34.83
C TYR A 513 -12.21 1.51 -34.83
N SER A 514 -12.79 1.75 -33.66
CA SER A 514 -13.77 2.82 -33.46
C SER A 514 -13.51 3.55 -32.14
N LEU A 515 -13.49 4.87 -32.18
CA LEU A 515 -13.44 5.73 -31.00
C LEU A 515 -14.75 6.52 -30.91
N ASP A 516 -15.61 6.18 -29.94
CA ASP A 516 -16.84 6.89 -29.64
C ASP A 516 -16.65 7.72 -28.36
N SER A 517 -16.25 8.99 -28.55
CA SER A 517 -16.04 9.93 -27.45
C SER A 517 -17.34 10.36 -26.75
N LYS A 518 -18.52 10.08 -27.32
CA LYS A 518 -19.81 10.45 -26.73
C LYS A 518 -20.30 9.39 -25.72
N ASN A 519 -19.98 8.13 -25.99
CA ASN A 519 -20.31 6.99 -25.14
C ASN A 519 -19.09 6.43 -24.38
N GLY A 520 -17.94 7.13 -24.44
CA GLY A 520 -16.68 6.79 -23.78
C GLY A 520 -16.13 5.41 -24.15
N ARG A 521 -16.28 5.00 -25.41
CA ARG A 521 -15.96 3.64 -25.85
C ARG A 521 -14.83 3.61 -26.88
N LEU A 522 -13.79 2.83 -26.59
CA LEU A 522 -12.70 2.52 -27.50
C LEU A 522 -12.72 1.02 -27.82
N ASP A 523 -12.87 0.69 -29.09
CA ASP A 523 -12.78 -0.68 -29.60
C ASP A 523 -11.56 -0.84 -30.51
N LEU A 524 -10.67 -1.74 -30.13
CA LEU A 524 -9.49 -2.14 -30.91
C LEU A 524 -9.64 -3.57 -31.39
N TYR A 525 -9.50 -3.78 -32.69
CA TYR A 525 -9.62 -5.07 -33.34
C TYR A 525 -8.26 -5.51 -33.86
N HIS A 526 -7.88 -6.77 -33.61
CA HIS A 526 -6.67 -7.36 -34.15
C HIS A 526 -6.99 -8.63 -34.95
N GLY A 527 -7.05 -8.48 -36.28
CA GLY A 527 -7.42 -9.55 -37.22
C GLY A 527 -8.82 -10.11 -36.97
N ASP A 528 -9.09 -11.31 -37.48
CA ASP A 528 -10.44 -11.89 -37.50
C ASP A 528 -10.95 -12.43 -36.14
N TYR A 529 -10.18 -12.33 -35.03
CA TYR A 529 -10.48 -13.10 -33.82
C TYR A 529 -10.19 -12.43 -32.46
N ARG A 530 -9.85 -11.13 -32.39
CA ARG A 530 -9.58 -10.46 -31.10
C ARG A 530 -10.12 -9.04 -31.07
N ARG A 531 -10.94 -8.75 -30.05
CA ARG A 531 -11.48 -7.42 -29.75
C ARG A 531 -11.14 -7.05 -28.31
N MET A 532 -10.63 -5.83 -28.12
CA MET A 532 -10.49 -5.20 -26.80
C MET A 532 -11.42 -3.98 -26.76
N SER A 533 -12.29 -3.93 -25.74
CA SER A 533 -13.27 -2.86 -25.55
C SER A 533 -13.03 -2.18 -24.21
N LEU A 534 -12.83 -0.86 -24.23
CA LEU A 534 -12.84 -0.03 -23.02
C LEU A 534 -14.11 0.83 -23.05
N ALA A 535 -14.96 0.75 -22.03
CA ALA A 535 -16.22 1.49 -21.96
C ALA A 535 -16.28 2.35 -20.68
N LEU A 536 -16.42 3.66 -20.85
CA LEU A 536 -16.55 4.67 -19.79
C LEU A 536 -17.92 5.35 -19.97
N TYR A 537 -18.95 4.89 -19.27
CA TYR A 537 -20.31 5.46 -19.40
C TYR A 537 -20.51 6.64 -18.45
N TYR A 538 -21.19 7.71 -18.93
CA TYR A 538 -21.83 8.75 -18.12
C TYR A 538 -23.33 8.48 -18.02
N LEU A 539 -23.92 8.56 -16.82
CA LEU A 539 -25.36 8.41 -16.59
C LEU A 539 -26.10 9.74 -16.79
N THR A 540 -27.22 9.71 -17.52
CA THR A 540 -28.27 10.75 -17.49
C THR A 540 -29.64 10.07 -17.40
N GLY A 541 -30.34 10.20 -16.26
CA GLY A 541 -31.78 9.88 -16.14
C GLY A 541 -32.17 8.92 -15.00
N ASP A 542 -33.35 9.17 -14.44
CA ASP A 542 -33.88 8.79 -13.11
C ASP A 542 -34.26 7.30 -12.86
N ASP A 543 -33.64 6.32 -13.51
CA ASP A 543 -33.88 4.90 -13.19
C ASP A 543 -32.65 4.28 -12.50
N PHE A 544 -32.71 4.16 -11.17
CA PHE A 544 -31.74 3.42 -10.36
C PHE A 544 -31.89 1.91 -10.59
N ASN A 545 -31.01 1.32 -11.41
CA ASN A 545 -30.76 -0.12 -11.41
C ASN A 545 -29.37 -0.37 -10.79
N TYR A 546 -29.34 -0.90 -9.56
CA TYR A 546 -28.13 -1.03 -8.74
C TYR A 546 -27.08 -2.04 -9.30
N ASP A 547 -27.38 -2.77 -10.38
CA ASP A 547 -26.49 -3.80 -10.93
C ASP A 547 -25.42 -3.31 -11.93
N ASN A 548 -25.32 -2.01 -12.25
CA ASN A 548 -24.39 -1.58 -13.30
C ASN A 548 -23.91 -0.12 -13.23
N THR A 549 -23.54 0.36 -12.05
CA THR A 549 -22.88 1.67 -11.93
C THR A 549 -21.45 1.49 -11.46
N PHE A 550 -20.52 2.07 -12.23
CA PHE A 550 -19.04 2.08 -12.13
C PHE A 550 -18.29 1.18 -13.15
N GLY A 551 -17.28 1.77 -13.78
CA GLY A 551 -16.74 1.41 -15.10
C GLY A 551 -16.12 0.02 -15.20
N ASN A 552 -16.80 -0.87 -15.93
CA ASN A 552 -16.31 -2.20 -16.20
C ASN A 552 -15.27 -2.21 -17.33
N VAL A 553 -13.99 -2.46 -17.03
CA VAL A 553 -13.04 -2.94 -18.06
C VAL A 553 -13.39 -4.39 -18.36
N GLN A 554 -13.91 -4.65 -19.58
CA GLN A 554 -14.26 -5.99 -20.02
C GLN A 554 -13.21 -6.52 -20.99
N ILE A 555 -12.43 -7.51 -20.55
CA ILE A 555 -11.46 -8.19 -21.41
C ILE A 555 -12.10 -9.48 -21.93
N TRP A 556 -12.22 -9.57 -23.25
CA TRP A 556 -12.78 -10.73 -23.94
C TRP A 556 -11.70 -11.53 -24.66
N LYS A 557 -11.80 -12.86 -24.57
CA LYS A 557 -10.98 -13.78 -25.37
C LYS A 557 -11.88 -14.82 -26.06
N GLY A 558 -12.47 -14.46 -27.20
CA GLY A 558 -13.37 -15.34 -27.96
C GLY A 558 -13.40 -14.98 -29.46
N LYS A 559 -13.85 -15.91 -30.31
CA LYS A 559 -14.02 -15.65 -31.74
C LYS A 559 -15.15 -14.63 -31.96
N VAL A 560 -15.01 -13.78 -32.98
CA VAL A 560 -16.04 -12.83 -33.43
C VAL A 560 -16.38 -13.11 -34.90
N ASP A 561 -17.57 -12.71 -35.35
CA ASP A 561 -17.92 -12.70 -36.76
C ASP A 561 -17.41 -11.43 -37.47
N GLN A 562 -17.56 -11.40 -38.80
CA GLN A 562 -17.16 -10.28 -39.68
C GLN A 562 -17.83 -8.93 -39.37
N ASN A 563 -18.89 -8.92 -38.55
CA ASN A 563 -19.59 -7.73 -38.10
C ASN A 563 -19.22 -7.33 -36.65
N GLY A 564 -18.30 -8.07 -36.01
CA GLY A 564 -17.87 -7.84 -34.62
C GLY A 564 -18.75 -8.50 -33.56
N THR A 565 -19.65 -9.42 -33.94
CA THR A 565 -20.55 -10.16 -33.03
C THR A 565 -19.83 -11.34 -32.40
N LEU A 566 -20.00 -11.58 -31.10
CA LEU A 566 -19.31 -12.63 -30.35
C LEU A 566 -19.83 -14.04 -30.71
N LEU A 567 -18.93 -15.01 -30.89
CA LEU A 567 -19.24 -16.40 -31.27
C LEU A 567 -19.02 -17.44 -30.14
N ASP A 568 -18.31 -17.10 -29.05
CA ASP A 568 -18.06 -17.96 -27.88
C ASP A 568 -18.31 -17.19 -26.57
N ASP A 569 -19.22 -17.64 -25.71
CA ASP A 569 -19.73 -16.89 -24.54
C ASP A 569 -18.95 -17.10 -23.21
N ASN A 570 -17.90 -17.93 -23.19
CA ASN A 570 -17.30 -18.47 -21.96
C ASN A 570 -16.03 -17.74 -21.43
N ALA A 571 -15.66 -16.57 -21.96
CA ALA A 571 -14.42 -15.88 -21.58
C ALA A 571 -14.63 -14.37 -21.35
N ARG A 572 -15.47 -14.05 -20.36
CA ARG A 572 -15.68 -12.67 -19.87
C ARG A 572 -14.90 -12.45 -18.57
N TYR A 573 -14.04 -11.43 -18.54
CA TYR A 573 -13.41 -10.92 -17.32
C TYR A 573 -13.88 -9.47 -17.11
N SER A 574 -14.54 -9.18 -15.98
CA SER A 574 -15.02 -7.84 -15.59
C SER A 574 -14.30 -7.39 -14.32
N PHE A 575 -14.00 -6.09 -14.21
CA PHE A 575 -13.39 -5.49 -13.03
C PHE A 575 -14.20 -4.27 -12.54
N ILE A 576 -14.65 -4.35 -11.28
CA ILE A 576 -14.90 -3.29 -10.26
C ILE A 576 -16.20 -2.46 -10.31
N THR A 577 -16.96 -2.46 -9.19
CA THR A 577 -17.84 -1.37 -8.72
C THR A 577 -17.42 -0.92 -7.31
N ALA A 578 -17.93 0.22 -6.82
CA ALA A 578 -17.47 0.88 -5.57
C ALA A 578 -17.78 0.12 -4.26
N GLU A 579 -18.69 -0.86 -4.26
CA GLU A 579 -19.11 -1.59 -3.05
C GLU A 579 -18.78 -3.10 -3.09
N SER A 580 -18.21 -3.60 -4.19
CA SER A 580 -17.72 -4.98 -4.25
C SER A 580 -16.62 -5.21 -5.29
N MET A 581 -15.66 -6.07 -4.95
CA MET A 581 -14.64 -6.57 -5.86
C MET A 581 -14.93 -8.02 -6.24
N MET A 582 -15.25 -8.26 -7.52
CA MET A 582 -15.31 -9.61 -8.10
C MET A 582 -13.96 -10.00 -8.71
N ILE A 583 -13.25 -10.96 -8.11
CA ILE A 583 -12.00 -11.50 -8.67
C ILE A 583 -12.29 -12.78 -9.48
N GLY A 584 -12.99 -12.61 -10.61
CA GLY A 584 -13.07 -13.61 -11.68
C GLY A 584 -14.14 -14.70 -11.54
N LYS A 585 -14.51 -15.26 -12.71
CA LYS A 585 -15.41 -16.41 -12.87
C LYS A 585 -14.71 -17.47 -13.71
N LYS A 586 -14.55 -18.68 -13.17
CA LYS A 586 -14.16 -19.87 -13.95
C LYS A 586 -15.29 -20.88 -13.82
N LYS A 587 -16.02 -21.13 -14.92
CA LYS A 587 -17.08 -22.16 -15.07
C LYS A 587 -17.65 -22.60 -13.71
N ASP A 588 -18.48 -21.76 -13.07
CA ASP A 588 -19.30 -22.15 -11.89
C ASP A 588 -18.77 -21.77 -10.48
N LYS A 589 -17.72 -20.93 -10.35
CA LYS A 589 -17.34 -20.30 -9.06
C LYS A 589 -17.18 -18.78 -9.20
N THR A 590 -17.80 -18.03 -8.28
CA THR A 590 -17.74 -16.57 -8.15
C THR A 590 -17.02 -16.22 -6.84
N TYR A 591 -16.09 -15.28 -6.90
CA TYR A 591 -15.38 -14.75 -5.74
C TYR A 591 -15.86 -13.32 -5.51
N LEU A 592 -16.56 -13.06 -4.41
CA LEU A 592 -17.04 -11.73 -4.04
C LEU A 592 -16.34 -11.28 -2.75
N PHE A 593 -15.63 -10.15 -2.81
CA PHE A 593 -15.35 -9.34 -1.63
C PHE A 593 -16.37 -8.21 -1.63
N GLN A 594 -17.27 -8.19 -0.66
CA GLN A 594 -18.20 -7.08 -0.46
C GLN A 594 -17.78 -6.33 0.79
N VAL A 595 -17.77 -5.00 0.72
CA VAL A 595 -17.72 -4.18 1.93
C VAL A 595 -19.16 -3.83 2.22
N SER A 596 -19.68 -4.26 3.38
CA SER A 596 -21.05 -3.96 3.79
C SER A 596 -21.20 -2.49 4.19
N ASP A 597 -22.45 -2.01 4.24
CA ASP A 597 -22.78 -0.63 4.62
C ASP A 597 -22.37 -0.28 6.07
N THR A 598 -22.01 -1.29 6.89
CA THR A 598 -21.46 -1.13 8.24
C THR A 598 -19.92 -1.11 8.28
N GLY A 599 -19.25 -1.22 7.13
CA GLY A 599 -17.79 -1.25 7.01
C GLY A 599 -17.15 -2.62 7.18
N ASP A 600 -17.94 -3.67 7.42
CA ASP A 600 -17.42 -5.04 7.53
C ASP A 600 -17.06 -5.58 6.14
N VAL A 601 -15.85 -6.15 6.02
CA VAL A 601 -15.44 -6.88 4.82
C VAL A 601 -16.05 -8.28 4.86
N GLU A 602 -17.05 -8.51 4.02
CA GLU A 602 -17.70 -9.80 3.87
C GLU A 602 -17.10 -10.59 2.70
N ILE A 603 -16.61 -11.79 2.99
CA ILE A 603 -16.17 -12.75 1.98
C ILE A 603 -17.37 -13.65 1.65
N ALA A 604 -18.18 -13.23 0.68
CA ALA A 604 -19.31 -14.03 0.19
C ALA A 604 -18.84 -14.90 -0.99
N GLY A 605 -18.55 -16.17 -0.71
CA GLY A 605 -18.19 -17.14 -1.77
C GLY A 605 -17.30 -18.29 -1.29
N THR A 606 -17.02 -19.22 -2.20
CA THR A 606 -16.20 -20.40 -1.91
C THR A 606 -14.75 -20.20 -2.35
N ILE A 607 -13.82 -19.96 -1.42
CA ILE A 607 -12.39 -20.01 -1.72
C ILE A 607 -11.92 -21.47 -1.73
N HIS A 608 -12.11 -22.14 -2.87
CA HIS A 608 -11.61 -23.50 -3.07
C HIS A 608 -10.12 -23.49 -3.46
N GLY A 609 -9.26 -23.71 -2.47
CA GLY A 609 -7.88 -24.20 -2.59
C GLY A 609 -7.69 -25.48 -1.75
N LYS A 610 -6.50 -26.10 -1.78
CA LYS A 610 -6.20 -27.24 -0.89
C LYS A 610 -6.35 -26.85 0.58
N ASN A 611 -5.89 -25.66 0.95
CA ASN A 611 -6.24 -24.97 2.19
C ASN A 611 -7.15 -23.77 1.85
N GLY A 612 -8.10 -23.44 2.71
CA GLY A 612 -8.99 -22.31 2.43
C GLY A 612 -10.05 -22.05 3.49
N VAL A 613 -10.85 -21.01 3.26
CA VAL A 613 -12.00 -20.65 4.09
C VAL A 613 -13.26 -20.77 3.24
N TRP A 614 -14.29 -21.39 3.79
CA TRP A 614 -15.59 -21.53 3.16
C TRP A 614 -16.67 -20.95 4.06
N ILE A 615 -17.37 -19.95 3.56
CA ILE A 615 -18.49 -19.29 4.25
C ILE A 615 -19.76 -19.61 3.47
N ASP A 616 -20.75 -20.16 4.17
CA ASP A 616 -22.08 -20.45 3.65
C ASP A 616 -23.12 -19.72 4.51
N GLN A 617 -23.45 -18.51 4.09
CA GLN A 617 -24.46 -17.67 4.75
C GLN A 617 -25.84 -18.33 4.78
N SER A 618 -26.19 -19.13 3.78
CA SER A 618 -27.52 -19.76 3.68
C SER A 618 -27.74 -20.82 4.75
N ASN A 619 -26.66 -21.45 5.21
CA ASN A 619 -26.68 -22.49 6.24
C ASN A 619 -26.11 -22.02 7.59
N GLY A 620 -25.77 -20.72 7.73
CA GLY A 620 -25.19 -20.16 8.94
C GLY A 620 -23.90 -20.88 9.35
N MET A 621 -23.04 -21.19 8.37
CA MET A 621 -21.88 -22.05 8.57
C MET A 621 -20.59 -21.44 8.02
N TRP A 622 -19.55 -21.46 8.84
CA TRP A 622 -18.21 -20.97 8.49
C TRP A 622 -17.21 -22.11 8.69
N SER A 623 -16.33 -22.35 7.71
CA SER A 623 -15.44 -23.52 7.68
C SER A 623 -13.99 -23.14 7.40
N PHE A 624 -13.06 -23.70 8.17
CA PHE A 624 -11.62 -23.62 7.97
C PHE A 624 -11.11 -24.93 7.39
N CYS A 625 -10.78 -24.93 6.10
CA CYS A 625 -10.35 -26.10 5.35
C CYS A 625 -8.82 -26.27 5.40
N VAL A 626 -8.37 -27.46 5.79
CA VAL A 626 -6.95 -27.84 5.88
C VAL A 626 -6.72 -29.12 5.08
N TYR A 627 -5.64 -29.14 4.30
CA TYR A 627 -5.15 -30.27 3.52
C TYR A 627 -3.97 -30.92 4.24
N ASN A 628 -4.09 -32.23 4.46
CA ASN A 628 -3.07 -33.00 5.18
C ASN A 628 -2.07 -33.71 4.26
N GLY A 629 -2.05 -33.41 2.95
CA GLY A 629 -1.21 -34.09 1.97
C GLY A 629 -1.93 -35.16 1.13
N GLU A 630 -3.09 -35.64 1.58
CA GLU A 630 -3.90 -36.63 0.84
C GLU A 630 -5.33 -36.14 0.59
N THR A 631 -5.99 -35.63 1.63
CA THR A 631 -7.37 -35.13 1.58
C THR A 631 -7.46 -33.76 2.24
N TYR A 632 -8.52 -33.02 1.93
CA TYR A 632 -8.87 -31.80 2.65
C TYR A 632 -10.08 -32.07 3.55
N ASN A 633 -10.10 -31.43 4.70
CA ASN A 633 -11.21 -31.51 5.65
C ASN A 633 -11.36 -30.17 6.36
N ALA A 634 -12.46 -29.92 7.06
CA ALA A 634 -12.69 -28.62 7.70
C ALA A 634 -13.18 -28.69 9.14
N VAL A 635 -12.71 -27.76 9.97
CA VAL A 635 -13.39 -27.39 11.21
C VAL A 635 -14.45 -26.35 10.86
N GLN A 636 -15.66 -26.53 11.36
CA GLN A 636 -16.82 -25.73 11.05
C GLN A 636 -17.42 -25.14 12.32
N GLU A 637 -17.73 -23.85 12.28
CA GLU A 637 -18.71 -23.23 13.15
C GLU A 637 -20.06 -23.26 12.42
N VAL A 638 -21.07 -23.83 13.07
CA VAL A 638 -22.40 -24.00 12.49
C VAL A 638 -23.45 -23.50 13.47
N ALA A 639 -24.34 -22.64 13.00
CA ALA A 639 -25.54 -22.29 13.72
C ALA A 639 -26.61 -23.38 13.54
N GLU A 640 -27.17 -23.87 14.64
CA GLU A 640 -28.36 -24.72 14.61
C GLU A 640 -29.58 -23.87 14.16
N LEU A 641 -29.87 -23.84 12.86
CA LEU A 641 -30.93 -22.98 12.31
C LEU A 641 -32.36 -23.33 12.79
N SER A 642 -32.54 -24.53 13.35
CA SER A 642 -33.80 -25.01 13.91
C SER A 642 -33.56 -25.71 15.25
N GLY A 643 -34.41 -25.48 16.25
CA GLY A 643 -34.23 -26.07 17.58
C GLY A 643 -33.74 -25.04 18.59
N GLN A 644 -32.72 -25.36 19.37
CA GLN A 644 -32.22 -24.51 20.46
C GLN A 644 -31.32 -23.37 19.98
N LYS A 645 -31.07 -23.26 18.67
CA LYS A 645 -30.25 -22.19 18.07
C LYS A 645 -28.86 -22.06 18.67
N ARG A 646 -28.23 -23.21 18.95
CA ARG A 646 -26.87 -23.28 19.49
C ARG A 646 -25.84 -23.05 18.39
N TYR A 647 -24.70 -22.49 18.77
CA TYR A 647 -23.50 -22.43 17.94
C TYR A 647 -22.65 -23.67 18.20
N ILE A 648 -22.27 -24.37 17.14
CA ILE A 648 -21.62 -25.69 17.20
C ILE A 648 -20.28 -25.60 16.49
N LEU A 649 -19.20 -25.82 17.23
CA LEU A 649 -17.87 -26.06 16.67
C LEU A 649 -17.69 -27.57 16.44
N ARG A 650 -17.50 -28.00 15.19
CA ARG A 650 -17.38 -29.42 14.81
C ARG A 650 -16.43 -29.67 13.65
N GLY A 651 -15.98 -30.90 13.47
CA GLY A 651 -15.36 -31.33 12.20
C GLY A 651 -16.43 -31.59 11.13
N MET A 652 -16.07 -31.38 9.85
CA MET A 652 -16.92 -31.69 8.71
C MET A 652 -17.15 -33.20 8.55
N VAL A 653 -16.19 -34.01 8.97
CA VAL A 653 -16.27 -35.48 8.94
C VAL A 653 -16.08 -36.04 10.34
N ASN A 654 -16.95 -36.97 10.73
CA ASN A 654 -16.90 -37.62 12.05
C ASN A 654 -15.55 -38.33 12.27
N GLY A 655 -14.94 -38.12 13.44
CA GLY A 655 -13.74 -38.85 13.87
C GLY A 655 -12.43 -38.41 13.22
N THR A 656 -12.38 -37.26 12.55
CA THR A 656 -11.21 -36.82 11.77
C THR A 656 -10.41 -35.66 12.39
N PHE A 657 -10.96 -34.99 13.41
CA PHE A 657 -10.31 -33.88 14.11
C PHE A 657 -10.07 -34.22 15.58
N TYR A 658 -8.88 -33.89 16.07
CA TYR A 658 -8.52 -33.94 17.49
C TYR A 658 -8.58 -32.54 18.10
N LEU A 659 -9.00 -32.44 19.37
CA LEU A 659 -8.89 -31.21 20.15
C LEU A 659 -7.57 -31.22 20.94
N GLY A 660 -6.53 -30.66 20.32
CA GLY A 660 -5.16 -30.73 20.83
C GLY A 660 -4.44 -32.04 20.46
N SER A 661 -3.20 -32.16 20.91
CA SER A 661 -2.31 -33.28 20.63
C SER A 661 -1.42 -33.61 21.84
N ALA A 662 -0.57 -34.64 21.75
CA ALA A 662 0.31 -35.01 22.86
C ALA A 662 1.36 -33.92 23.18
N THR A 663 1.77 -33.15 22.18
CA THR A 663 2.72 -32.02 22.32
C THR A 663 1.99 -30.69 22.58
N TYR A 664 0.80 -30.48 22.02
CA TYR A 664 -0.01 -29.27 22.18
C TYR A 664 -1.31 -29.56 22.93
N ARG A 665 -1.18 -29.73 24.24
CA ARG A 665 -2.31 -30.01 25.15
C ARG A 665 -3.02 -28.74 25.57
N TRP A 666 -4.35 -28.76 25.56
CA TRP A 666 -5.14 -27.72 26.19
C TRP A 666 -4.95 -27.76 27.71
N ASN A 667 -4.77 -26.58 28.34
CA ASN A 667 -4.57 -26.50 29.79
C ASN A 667 -5.78 -27.00 30.58
N THR A 668 -6.98 -26.51 30.23
CA THR A 668 -8.25 -26.85 30.88
C THR A 668 -9.39 -26.70 29.86
N VAL A 669 -10.38 -27.60 29.88
CA VAL A 669 -11.63 -27.47 29.11
C VAL A 669 -12.78 -27.23 30.07
N PHE A 670 -13.43 -26.06 29.98
CA PHE A 670 -14.64 -25.75 30.75
C PHE A 670 -15.88 -26.17 29.97
N CYS A 671 -16.56 -27.23 30.42
CA CYS A 671 -17.78 -27.73 29.78
C CYS A 671 -18.76 -28.31 30.83
N GLY A 672 -20.04 -28.42 30.47
CA GLY A 672 -21.06 -29.01 31.35
C GLY A 672 -20.97 -30.53 31.44
N SER A 673 -20.80 -31.20 30.30
CA SER A 673 -20.60 -32.65 30.21
C SER A 673 -19.91 -33.02 28.89
N VAL A 674 -19.35 -34.24 28.84
CA VAL A 674 -18.73 -34.82 27.63
C VAL A 674 -19.56 -36.05 27.23
N ASP A 675 -19.95 -36.13 25.96
CA ASP A 675 -20.65 -37.27 25.38
C ASP A 675 -19.68 -38.14 24.56
N GLN A 676 -19.71 -39.45 24.76
CA GLN A 676 -18.92 -40.43 24.02
C GLN A 676 -19.86 -41.40 23.29
N SER A 677 -19.77 -41.39 21.96
CA SER A 677 -20.59 -42.26 21.11
C SER A 677 -20.34 -43.75 21.41
N SER A 678 -21.38 -44.47 21.81
CA SER A 678 -21.33 -45.90 22.16
C SER A 678 -22.35 -46.73 21.38
N ASP A 679 -22.49 -46.48 20.07
CA ASP A 679 -23.37 -47.27 19.20
C ASP A 679 -22.75 -48.65 18.93
N ARG A 680 -23.53 -49.72 19.18
CA ARG A 680 -23.15 -51.11 18.89
C ARG A 680 -22.79 -51.32 17.42
N LYS A 681 -23.41 -50.59 16.49
CA LYS A 681 -23.19 -50.73 15.04
C LYS A 681 -21.78 -50.31 14.60
N LEU A 682 -21.11 -49.50 15.41
CA LEU A 682 -19.76 -49.00 15.12
C LEU A 682 -18.67 -49.89 15.72
N LYS A 683 -19.04 -51.03 16.31
CA LYS A 683 -18.14 -51.89 17.09
C LYS A 683 -18.20 -53.33 16.58
N THR A 684 -17.03 -53.93 16.41
CA THR A 684 -16.87 -55.38 16.19
C THR A 684 -16.32 -56.03 17.45
N ASP A 685 -16.25 -57.36 17.48
CA ASP A 685 -15.54 -58.12 18.52
C ASP A 685 -15.97 -57.78 19.97
N ILE A 686 -17.25 -57.45 20.15
CA ILE A 686 -17.82 -57.06 21.44
C ILE A 686 -17.95 -58.30 22.34
N ALA A 687 -17.08 -58.39 23.35
CA ALA A 687 -17.07 -59.44 24.35
C ALA A 687 -17.21 -58.86 25.78
N PRO A 688 -17.60 -59.67 26.79
CA PRO A 688 -17.49 -59.28 28.19
C PRO A 688 -16.04 -58.94 28.57
N ILE A 689 -15.87 -58.05 29.55
CA ILE A 689 -14.54 -57.70 30.07
C ILE A 689 -14.00 -58.87 30.88
N ASP A 690 -12.93 -59.49 30.41
CA ASP A 690 -12.22 -60.55 31.14
C ASP A 690 -11.27 -59.94 32.18
N LYS A 691 -11.12 -60.61 33.33
CA LYS A 691 -10.21 -60.22 34.44
C LYS A 691 -10.36 -58.78 34.97
N ALA A 692 -11.57 -58.22 34.90
CA ALA A 692 -11.82 -56.85 35.36
C ALA A 692 -11.46 -56.65 36.85
N THR A 693 -11.75 -57.65 37.69
CA THR A 693 -11.49 -57.61 39.14
C THR A 693 -9.99 -57.66 39.43
N GLU A 694 -9.26 -58.61 38.84
CA GLU A 694 -7.82 -58.74 39.04
C GLU A 694 -7.08 -57.48 38.55
N PHE A 695 -7.46 -56.97 37.39
CA PHE A 695 -6.88 -55.75 36.83
C PHE A 695 -7.09 -54.52 37.71
N LEU A 696 -8.33 -54.26 38.17
CA LEU A 696 -8.60 -53.07 39.01
C LEU A 696 -7.98 -53.15 40.39
N MET A 697 -7.82 -54.35 40.95
CA MET A 697 -7.19 -54.52 42.27
C MET A 697 -5.67 -54.30 42.22
N ASP A 698 -5.05 -54.43 41.04
CA ASP A 698 -3.63 -54.14 40.82
C ASP A 698 -3.36 -52.66 40.49
N LEU A 699 -4.39 -51.83 40.30
CA LEU A 699 -4.20 -50.39 40.10
C LEU A 699 -3.95 -49.68 41.43
N GLU A 700 -2.96 -48.77 41.45
CA GLU A 700 -2.59 -47.99 42.62
C GLU A 700 -3.01 -46.51 42.47
N PRO A 701 -4.03 -46.04 43.20
CA PRO A 701 -4.37 -44.62 43.25
C PRO A 701 -3.29 -43.82 43.99
N VAL A 702 -2.84 -42.73 43.39
CA VAL A 702 -1.77 -41.87 43.91
C VAL A 702 -2.24 -40.42 44.08
N GLN A 703 -1.49 -39.66 44.89
CA GLN A 703 -1.57 -38.20 44.93
C GLN A 703 -0.26 -37.60 44.40
N TYR A 704 -0.34 -36.51 43.64
CA TYR A 704 0.84 -35.89 43.03
C TYR A 704 0.69 -34.37 42.87
N ARG A 705 1.81 -33.69 42.60
CA ARG A 705 1.87 -32.29 42.14
C ARG A 705 2.61 -32.24 40.82
N MET A 706 2.26 -31.30 39.96
CA MET A 706 2.96 -31.08 38.71
C MET A 706 4.36 -30.50 38.98
N LYS A 707 5.36 -30.93 38.20
CA LYS A 707 6.76 -30.50 38.36
C LYS A 707 7.02 -29.07 37.87
N ASP A 708 6.07 -28.48 37.14
CA ASP A 708 6.11 -27.14 36.56
C ASP A 708 5.83 -26.00 37.57
N GLY A 709 5.83 -26.29 38.87
CA GLY A 709 5.52 -25.31 39.92
C GLY A 709 4.06 -25.31 40.37
N GLY A 710 3.25 -26.26 39.90
CA GLY A 710 1.88 -26.46 40.37
C GLY A 710 1.78 -26.69 41.90
N LYS A 711 1.07 -25.80 42.60
CA LYS A 711 0.91 -25.86 44.07
C LYS A 711 -0.18 -26.83 44.55
N ARG A 712 -1.15 -27.14 43.69
CA ARG A 712 -2.33 -27.97 44.01
C ARG A 712 -1.95 -29.45 44.06
N ILE A 713 -2.53 -30.19 45.01
CA ILE A 713 -2.45 -31.66 45.05
C ILE A 713 -3.53 -32.21 44.12
N HIS A 714 -3.15 -33.14 43.26
CA HIS A 714 -4.02 -33.90 42.36
C HIS A 714 -4.09 -35.35 42.81
N TYR A 715 -5.19 -36.03 42.53
CA TYR A 715 -5.38 -37.47 42.75
C TYR A 715 -5.58 -38.16 41.41
N GLY A 716 -5.05 -39.36 41.24
CA GLY A 716 -5.16 -40.08 39.98
C GLY A 716 -4.36 -41.38 39.95
N PHE A 717 -4.05 -41.84 38.74
CA PHE A 717 -3.18 -42.97 38.45
C PHE A 717 -2.01 -42.52 37.56
N ILE A 718 -0.90 -43.23 37.64
CA ILE A 718 0.23 -43.07 36.72
C ILE A 718 -0.01 -43.95 35.49
N ALA A 719 0.02 -43.36 34.29
CA ALA A 719 -0.34 -44.05 33.06
C ALA A 719 0.55 -45.27 32.76
N GLN A 720 1.85 -45.18 33.04
CA GLN A 720 2.81 -46.28 32.89
C GLN A 720 2.46 -47.48 33.79
N ASP A 721 2.03 -47.22 35.03
CA ASP A 721 1.67 -48.29 35.98
C ASP A 721 0.37 -48.99 35.54
N VAL A 722 -0.59 -48.24 35.01
CA VAL A 722 -1.82 -48.81 34.40
C VAL A 722 -1.48 -49.69 33.20
N ALA A 723 -0.57 -49.24 32.32
CA ALA A 723 -0.11 -50.04 31.17
C ALA A 723 0.57 -51.34 31.61
N LYS A 724 1.43 -51.26 32.63
CA LYS A 724 2.09 -52.42 33.22
C LYS A 724 1.10 -53.42 33.82
N ALA A 725 0.08 -52.94 34.54
CA ALA A 725 -0.97 -53.80 35.11
C ALA A 725 -1.76 -54.53 34.01
N ALA A 726 -2.15 -53.83 32.95
CA ALA A 726 -2.86 -54.44 31.82
C ALA A 726 -2.03 -55.52 31.12
N ALA A 727 -0.72 -55.27 30.94
CA ALA A 727 0.22 -56.25 30.39
C ALA A 727 0.36 -57.49 31.29
N GLY A 728 0.42 -57.31 32.62
CA GLY A 728 0.50 -58.39 33.60
C GLY A 728 -0.68 -59.37 33.55
N HIS A 729 -1.87 -58.87 33.18
CA HIS A 729 -3.08 -59.68 33.03
C HIS A 729 -3.34 -60.17 31.60
N ALA A 730 -2.43 -59.89 30.67
CA ALA A 730 -2.55 -60.20 29.25
C ALA A 730 -3.81 -59.62 28.58
N MET A 731 -4.17 -58.38 28.94
CA MET A 731 -5.36 -57.69 28.42
C MET A 731 -5.15 -57.03 27.04
N GLY A 732 -3.93 -57.08 26.50
CA GLY A 732 -3.58 -56.48 25.21
C GLY A 732 -3.32 -54.97 25.29
N ASP A 733 -3.20 -54.34 24.12
CA ASP A 733 -3.04 -52.90 23.97
C ASP A 733 -4.40 -52.22 24.17
N LEU A 734 -4.56 -51.52 25.29
CA LEU A 734 -5.82 -50.91 25.69
C LEU A 734 -5.80 -49.41 25.41
N SER A 735 -6.87 -48.88 24.82
CA SER A 735 -7.01 -47.45 24.57
C SER A 735 -7.05 -46.55 25.82
N MET A 736 -7.08 -47.15 27.02
CA MET A 736 -7.16 -46.46 28.31
C MET A 736 -5.86 -45.77 28.70
N TYR A 737 -4.71 -46.25 28.23
CA TYR A 737 -3.41 -45.61 28.37
C TYR A 737 -2.86 -45.37 26.97
N LYS A 738 -2.25 -44.21 26.74
CA LYS A 738 -1.71 -43.85 25.43
C LYS A 738 -0.29 -43.34 25.60
N ALA A 739 0.62 -43.87 24.81
CA ALA A 739 1.97 -43.34 24.64
C ALA A 739 2.11 -42.82 23.21
N ALA A 740 2.50 -41.55 23.07
CA ALA A 740 2.86 -40.99 21.77
C ALA A 740 4.38 -40.79 21.71
N VAL A 741 5.01 -41.16 20.60
CA VAL A 741 6.42 -40.83 20.36
C VAL A 741 6.50 -39.36 19.98
N ILE A 742 7.27 -38.57 20.74
CA ILE A 742 7.48 -37.16 20.46
C ILE A 742 8.83 -36.96 19.78
N ASN A 743 8.81 -36.49 18.53
CA ASN A 743 9.99 -36.08 17.77
C ASN A 743 9.82 -34.64 17.27
N GLY A 744 10.08 -33.66 18.14
CA GLY A 744 9.82 -32.25 17.83
C GLY A 744 8.32 -32.00 17.63
N GLU A 745 7.93 -31.52 16.44
CA GLU A 745 6.53 -31.22 16.08
C GLU A 745 5.76 -32.43 15.54
N ASN A 746 6.42 -33.58 15.31
CA ASN A 746 5.80 -34.79 14.80
C ASN A 746 5.41 -35.76 15.91
N GLU A 747 4.17 -36.22 15.88
CA GLU A 747 3.64 -37.27 16.75
C GLU A 747 3.44 -38.55 15.94
N ALA A 748 4.01 -39.66 16.42
CA ALA A 748 3.82 -40.97 15.83
C ALA A 748 3.17 -41.93 16.83
N TYR A 749 2.50 -42.96 16.28
CA TYR A 749 1.96 -44.05 17.09
C TYR A 749 3.07 -44.72 17.89
N TYR A 750 2.72 -45.24 19.06
CA TYR A 750 3.61 -45.96 19.97
C TYR A 750 4.46 -47.02 19.24
N ASP A 751 5.78 -46.98 19.46
CA ASP A 751 6.71 -48.05 19.07
C ASP A 751 7.33 -48.65 20.34
N PRO A 752 7.19 -49.97 20.58
CA PRO A 752 7.76 -50.65 21.74
C PRO A 752 9.28 -50.52 21.90
N ASN A 753 10.00 -50.17 20.82
CA ASN A 753 11.45 -50.02 20.81
C ASN A 753 11.92 -48.60 21.16
N VAL A 754 10.99 -47.66 21.35
CA VAL A 754 11.32 -46.26 21.69
C VAL A 754 11.51 -46.12 23.22
N PRO A 755 12.61 -45.49 23.68
CA PRO A 755 12.83 -45.24 25.10
C PRO A 755 11.73 -44.38 25.73
N ASP A 756 11.40 -44.64 27.01
CA ASP A 756 10.31 -43.96 27.72
C ASP A 756 10.50 -42.44 27.79
N GLU A 757 11.75 -41.98 27.76
CA GLU A 757 12.10 -40.56 27.78
C GLU A 757 11.61 -39.79 26.54
N GLN A 758 11.33 -40.50 25.44
CA GLN A 758 10.79 -39.95 24.19
C GLN A 758 9.28 -40.16 24.07
N LEU A 759 8.65 -40.80 25.06
CA LEU A 759 7.23 -41.07 25.10
C LEU A 759 6.49 -40.03 25.92
N SER A 760 5.34 -39.63 25.42
CA SER A 760 4.37 -38.84 26.15
C SER A 760 3.18 -39.69 26.54
N TRP A 761 3.01 -39.87 27.84
CA TRP A 761 1.95 -40.70 28.39
C TRP A 761 0.70 -39.89 28.72
N GLY A 762 -0.45 -40.48 28.43
CA GLY A 762 -1.77 -39.99 28.80
C GLY A 762 -2.66 -41.12 29.27
N LEU A 763 -3.63 -40.79 30.13
CA LEU A 763 -4.61 -41.73 30.66
C LEU A 763 -6.03 -41.24 30.37
N ASP A 764 -6.88 -42.12 29.84
CA ASP A 764 -8.32 -41.90 29.69
C ASP A 764 -9.07 -42.53 30.87
N TYR A 765 -9.34 -41.70 31.89
CA TYR A 765 -10.04 -42.12 33.10
C TYR A 765 -11.46 -42.66 32.84
N SER A 766 -12.11 -42.25 31.75
CA SER A 766 -13.48 -42.69 31.46
C SER A 766 -13.56 -44.19 31.15
N GLN A 767 -12.48 -44.76 30.60
CA GLN A 767 -12.38 -46.19 30.27
C GLN A 767 -12.32 -47.08 31.52
N ILE A 768 -11.99 -46.53 32.70
CA ILE A 768 -11.93 -47.27 33.97
C ILE A 768 -13.34 -47.60 34.49
N ILE A 769 -14.35 -46.84 34.08
CA ILE A 769 -15.73 -46.97 34.60
C ILE A 769 -16.34 -48.32 34.25
N ALA A 770 -16.17 -48.81 33.01
CA ALA A 770 -16.79 -50.07 32.59
C ALA A 770 -16.21 -51.31 33.32
N PRO A 771 -14.88 -51.47 33.46
CA PRO A 771 -14.30 -52.46 34.36
C PRO A 771 -14.82 -52.31 35.79
N LEU A 772 -14.94 -51.08 36.32
CA LEU A 772 -15.43 -50.87 37.67
C LEU A 772 -16.88 -51.36 37.85
N VAL A 773 -17.75 -51.09 36.88
CA VAL A 773 -19.12 -51.61 36.86
C VAL A 773 -19.13 -53.14 36.81
N GLN A 774 -18.28 -53.77 36.00
CA GLN A 774 -18.16 -55.22 35.94
C GLN A 774 -17.76 -55.80 37.31
N VAL A 775 -16.78 -55.19 37.98
CA VAL A 775 -16.36 -55.60 39.34
C VAL A 775 -17.51 -55.45 40.33
N VAL A 776 -18.26 -54.35 40.30
CA VAL A 776 -19.44 -54.15 41.17
C VAL A 776 -20.51 -55.21 40.91
N GLN A 777 -20.77 -55.57 39.65
CA GLN A 777 -21.73 -56.61 39.31
C GLN A 777 -21.28 -58.01 39.75
N GLU A 778 -20.00 -58.32 39.59
CA GLU A 778 -19.39 -59.57 40.09
C GLU A 778 -19.49 -59.65 41.61
N GLN A 779 -19.20 -58.54 42.29
CA GLN A 779 -19.34 -58.42 43.74
C GLN A 779 -20.81 -58.61 44.17
N GLN A 780 -21.78 -57.98 43.51
CA GLN A 780 -23.20 -58.15 43.85
C GLN A 780 -23.66 -59.59 43.63
N LYS A 781 -23.29 -60.23 42.52
CA LYS A 781 -23.61 -61.66 42.29
C LYS A 781 -23.03 -62.55 43.39
N ARG A 782 -21.81 -62.23 43.84
CA ARG A 782 -21.18 -62.95 44.95
C ARG A 782 -21.92 -62.71 46.27
N LEU A 783 -22.36 -61.47 46.52
CA LEU A 783 -23.19 -61.15 47.69
C LEU A 783 -24.52 -61.89 47.66
N ASP A 784 -25.25 -61.86 46.55
CA ASP A 784 -26.53 -62.57 46.39
C ASP A 784 -26.34 -64.09 46.55
N ALA A 785 -25.25 -64.65 46.03
CA ALA A 785 -24.93 -66.06 46.20
C ALA A 785 -24.63 -66.40 47.67
N LEU A 786 -23.93 -65.50 48.38
CA LEU A 786 -23.67 -65.64 49.81
C LEU A 786 -24.96 -65.51 50.63
N GLU A 787 -25.83 -64.55 50.30
CA GLU A 787 -27.13 -64.35 50.96
C GLU A 787 -28.09 -65.50 50.71
N ASN A 788 -28.20 -66.02 49.49
CA ASN A 788 -29.01 -67.21 49.21
C ASN A 788 -28.46 -68.46 49.90
N ARG A 789 -27.13 -68.58 49.98
CA ARG A 789 -26.51 -69.64 50.77
C ARG A 789 -26.86 -69.49 52.26
N LEU A 790 -26.84 -68.27 52.79
CA LEU A 790 -27.27 -67.99 54.16
C LEU A 790 -28.75 -68.31 54.36
N ALA A 791 -29.65 -67.85 53.48
CA ALA A 791 -31.09 -68.12 53.56
C ALA A 791 -31.44 -69.60 53.41
N SER A 792 -30.74 -70.35 52.55
CA SER A 792 -30.93 -71.80 52.43
C SER A 792 -30.42 -72.55 53.65
N LEU A 793 -29.31 -72.11 54.25
CA LEU A 793 -28.85 -72.61 55.55
C LEU A 793 -29.88 -72.30 56.65
N GLU A 794 -30.45 -71.10 56.68
CA GLU A 794 -31.48 -70.70 57.64
C GLU A 794 -32.79 -71.49 57.45
N LYS A 795 -33.18 -71.78 56.21
CA LYS A 795 -34.35 -72.61 55.90
C LYS A 795 -34.14 -74.09 56.24
N GLN A 796 -32.93 -74.62 56.06
CA GLN A 796 -32.54 -75.94 56.59
C GLN A 796 -32.62 -76.00 58.13
N MET A 797 -32.52 -74.85 58.80
CA MET A 797 -32.71 -74.72 60.24
C MET A 797 -34.17 -74.54 60.67
N GLY A 798 -35.15 -74.64 59.76
CA GLY A 798 -36.57 -74.82 60.10
C GLY A 798 -37.36 -73.55 60.45
N LYS A 799 -36.93 -72.38 59.97
CA LYS A 799 -37.71 -71.13 60.08
C LYS A 799 -38.43 -70.86 58.76
N GLU A 800 -39.77 -70.96 58.71
CA GLU A 800 -40.56 -70.30 57.66
C GLU A 800 -40.55 -68.77 57.93
N VAL A 801 -40.51 -67.99 56.85
CA VAL A 801 -40.15 -66.55 56.74
C VAL A 801 -40.47 -65.70 57.97
#